data_AF-A0A838DB02-F1
#
_entry.id   AF-A0A838DB02-F1
#
_cell.length_a   1.000
_cell.length_b   1.000
_cell.length_c   1.000
_cell.angle_alpha   90.00
_cell.angle_beta   90.00
_cell.angle_gamma   90.00
#
_symmetry.space_group_name_H-M   'P 1'
#
loop_
_entity.id
_entity.type
_entity.pdbx_description
1 polymer ?
#
loop_
_entity_poly.entity_id
_entity_poly.type
_entity_poly.pdbx_seq_one_letter_code
_entity_poly.pdbx_strand_id
1 'polypeptide(L)'
;MRRLALEIAEDCGVSELNDDLLTLVHDVSVDQQVKDGAAKILTKTLTNDELAKLEPLARGECGSDPDDELKGHALRRLVPSHWSLTQALPWIQPPKNDHYHGTYWLFLHSEVPELIKIDDVPALLSFFEGIPDCFDTLSPFCGIAHETFAFALSNLEVEGARRGAVQLWREKRRYFAQPRGGEEAAKLADLWANDVIRRMFATSVLNDEQTTGEDVSHLLFDTFSLLETRDLQWSLECLPQVSAGRQPLWVHAISYLAQPENVAGCWDLFLHRLESVPALRAQFSWLTEWDLNEPRARKAKAEHLRDERRRKRFSKHREPPPIIDLIDKELARIADGDYWAWLNLAWHLSLGEGKTHYPAIPRHDLAEGAGWKACDETRRSQIRCAAREFLMRFSDGFDQLKTRTNYFDAGYVAISFLRDALTDDPDLLRAIGDKWVNAVVARFHSGETHHQELVALVYDLNPDKTVDALLRDAKEDYNQHGHIFGWRAFQMCWDSRLSGVLGAFSIAHVCNRATLISSLSFLLERDSVAFHKWMWRILPRAHRLTEDARVTLLAIAFALSPADLWDVAWPQISGDADRARKVLLSVASTLDFEARKRKPRLTAQQLSSLAELLYSLFPPDEKLERHGGVVTPRQAVGDYRRGVMDAVTASTDHFAGEALLTLAKKFPDWEIEFMWRYRDHLRTRRRVLWAPPSPEEMLQLMECADARFASTDEDLFQVVLESLNRFERYYTRQELPAVERLWRWEKKGNRRVNHQPKEEEDLSDELARWLRDDLQSRGIIVGREVQIERKQKTDVLVKAIAAVASDTSVLTVVVEVKGCWNPSVCEDVEEQLVKQYLLPHELKYGIYIVGWFVCDVWHAARNSLTSDSIDAARDEVRALATQTAGKHPGVKLAGVALDCRYR
;
A
#
# COMPACT_ATOMS: atom_id res chain seq x y z
N MET A 1 -9.55 -12.62 28.95
CA MET A 1 -10.22 -13.72 29.70
C MET A 1 -11.67 -13.94 29.27
N ARG A 2 -12.58 -12.96 29.37
CA ARG A 2 -14.02 -13.14 29.00
C ARG A 2 -14.25 -13.61 27.56
N ARG A 3 -13.50 -13.11 26.57
CA ARG A 3 -13.60 -13.55 25.17
C ARG A 3 -13.25 -15.03 24.98
N LEU A 4 -12.14 -15.49 25.58
CA LEU A 4 -11.76 -16.91 25.56
C LEU A 4 -12.82 -17.78 26.25
N ALA A 5 -13.44 -17.30 27.32
CA ALA A 5 -14.53 -18.02 27.98
C ALA A 5 -15.77 -18.13 27.08
N LEU A 6 -16.10 -17.08 26.31
CA LEU A 6 -17.17 -17.11 25.31
C LEU A 6 -16.84 -18.08 24.16
N GLU A 7 -15.62 -18.08 23.63
CA GLU A 7 -15.19 -19.03 22.60
C GLU A 7 -15.31 -20.48 23.09
N ILE A 8 -14.86 -20.78 24.31
CA ILE A 8 -15.02 -22.11 24.92
C ILE A 8 -16.50 -22.46 25.11
N ALA A 9 -17.33 -21.51 25.55
CA ALA A 9 -18.76 -21.74 25.72
C ALA A 9 -19.48 -22.00 24.38
N GLU A 10 -19.07 -21.30 23.31
CA GLU A 10 -19.55 -21.52 21.94
C GLU A 10 -19.22 -22.94 21.46
N ASP A 11 -17.95 -23.33 21.55
CA ASP A 11 -17.46 -24.63 21.07
C ASP A 11 -18.04 -25.81 21.87
N CYS A 12 -18.32 -25.60 23.16
CA CYS A 12 -18.95 -26.58 24.03
C CYS A 12 -20.49 -26.58 23.98
N GLY A 13 -21.13 -25.61 23.31
CA GLY A 13 -22.58 -25.52 23.18
C GLY A 13 -23.34 -25.36 24.51
N VAL A 14 -22.78 -24.61 25.47
CA VAL A 14 -23.27 -24.56 26.86
C VAL A 14 -24.54 -23.70 26.98
N SER A 15 -25.71 -24.34 26.91
CA SER A 15 -27.02 -23.68 27.02
C SER A 15 -27.32 -23.09 28.41
N GLU A 16 -26.67 -23.60 29.45
CA GLU A 16 -26.83 -23.17 30.84
C GLU A 16 -26.40 -21.72 31.08
N LEU A 17 -25.61 -21.15 30.17
CA LEU A 17 -25.17 -19.76 30.22
C LEU A 17 -26.12 -18.78 29.52
N ASN A 18 -27.21 -19.25 28.90
CA ASN A 18 -28.07 -18.40 28.06
C ASN A 18 -28.64 -17.19 28.82
N ASP A 19 -29.11 -17.36 30.07
CA ASP A 19 -29.66 -16.25 30.86
C ASP A 19 -28.58 -15.24 31.28
N ASP A 20 -27.36 -15.71 31.57
CA ASP A 20 -26.21 -14.84 31.87
C ASP A 20 -25.77 -14.06 30.62
N LEU A 21 -25.73 -14.71 29.46
CA LEU A 21 -25.38 -14.09 28.17
C LEU A 21 -26.43 -13.07 27.74
N LEU A 22 -27.72 -13.33 27.96
CA LEU A 22 -28.79 -12.37 27.72
C LEU A 22 -28.65 -11.13 28.61
N THR A 23 -28.31 -11.33 29.89
CA THR A 23 -28.03 -10.20 30.78
C THR A 23 -26.81 -9.40 30.29
N LEU A 24 -25.78 -10.10 29.78
CA LEU A 24 -24.54 -9.51 29.30
C LEU A 24 -24.74 -8.61 28.06
N VAL A 25 -25.59 -9.01 27.10
CA VAL A 25 -25.84 -8.20 25.89
C VAL A 25 -26.58 -6.90 26.19
N HIS A 26 -27.40 -6.86 27.26
CA HIS A 26 -28.10 -5.66 27.72
C HIS A 26 -27.25 -4.73 28.59
N ASP A 27 -26.08 -5.17 29.07
CA ASP A 27 -25.25 -4.38 29.98
C ASP A 27 -24.45 -3.31 29.23
N VAL A 28 -24.84 -2.04 29.38
CA VAL A 28 -24.17 -0.89 28.76
C VAL A 28 -22.71 -0.69 29.19
N SER A 29 -22.28 -1.30 30.30
CA SER A 29 -20.90 -1.21 30.80
C SER A 29 -19.93 -2.21 30.15
N VAL A 30 -20.46 -3.18 29.40
CA VAL A 30 -19.69 -4.26 28.76
C VAL A 30 -19.20 -3.84 27.38
N ASP A 31 -17.96 -4.24 27.06
CA ASP A 31 -17.29 -4.05 25.77
C ASP A 31 -18.10 -4.64 24.60
N GLN A 32 -18.21 -3.92 23.49
CA GLN A 32 -19.05 -4.30 22.35
C GLN A 32 -18.73 -5.71 21.83
N GLN A 33 -17.45 -6.06 21.69
CA GLN A 33 -17.06 -7.38 21.18
C GLN A 33 -17.46 -8.54 22.10
N VAL A 34 -17.55 -8.28 23.40
CA VAL A 34 -18.04 -9.27 24.37
C VAL A 34 -19.55 -9.46 24.20
N LYS A 35 -20.29 -8.38 23.89
CA LYS A 35 -21.71 -8.46 23.55
C LYS A 35 -21.93 -9.19 22.23
N ASP A 36 -21.16 -8.88 21.20
CA ASP A 36 -21.28 -9.53 19.89
C ASP A 36 -20.99 -11.02 20.00
N GLY A 37 -19.93 -11.39 20.75
CA GLY A 37 -19.61 -12.78 21.06
C GLY A 37 -20.72 -13.49 21.84
N ALA A 38 -21.34 -12.82 22.82
CA ALA A 38 -22.48 -13.37 23.55
C ALA A 38 -23.73 -13.54 22.66
N ALA A 39 -24.06 -12.54 21.83
CA ALA A 39 -25.16 -12.62 20.88
C ALA A 39 -24.95 -13.76 19.88
N LYS A 40 -23.73 -13.92 19.34
CA LYS A 40 -23.37 -15.03 18.48
C LYS A 40 -23.62 -16.39 19.13
N ILE A 41 -23.23 -16.59 20.38
CA ILE A 41 -23.47 -17.85 21.10
C ILE A 41 -24.96 -18.07 21.26
N LEU A 42 -25.71 -17.05 21.69
CA LEU A 42 -27.16 -17.13 21.86
C LEU A 42 -27.88 -17.55 20.58
N THR A 43 -27.40 -17.15 19.39
CA THR A 43 -27.99 -17.63 18.14
C THR A 43 -27.87 -19.15 17.95
N LYS A 44 -26.85 -19.78 18.54
CA LYS A 44 -26.58 -21.21 18.41
C LYS A 44 -27.19 -22.04 19.55
N THR A 45 -27.20 -21.49 20.77
CA THR A 45 -27.60 -22.22 21.98
C THR A 45 -29.06 -22.02 22.39
N LEU A 46 -29.73 -20.96 21.92
CA LEU A 46 -31.16 -20.78 22.19
C LEU A 46 -32.01 -21.76 21.37
N THR A 47 -32.94 -22.40 22.06
CA THR A 47 -33.96 -23.26 21.45
C THR A 47 -34.98 -22.41 20.69
N ASN A 48 -35.71 -23.03 19.74
CA ASN A 48 -36.69 -22.30 18.93
C ASN A 48 -37.80 -21.65 19.78
N ASP A 49 -38.17 -22.25 20.90
CA ASP A 49 -39.21 -21.73 21.81
C ASP A 49 -38.75 -20.49 22.60
N GLU A 50 -37.45 -20.22 22.65
CA GLU A 50 -36.86 -19.10 23.38
C GLU A 50 -36.38 -17.95 22.49
N LEU A 51 -36.56 -18.05 21.17
CA LEU A 51 -36.05 -17.04 20.23
C LEU A 51 -36.64 -15.64 20.46
N ALA A 52 -37.83 -15.53 21.05
CA ALA A 52 -38.42 -14.26 21.45
C ALA A 52 -37.50 -13.42 22.37
N LYS A 53 -36.56 -14.05 23.10
CA LYS A 53 -35.56 -13.35 23.93
C LYS A 53 -34.55 -12.54 23.09
N LEU A 54 -34.41 -12.81 21.79
CA LEU A 54 -33.53 -12.07 20.87
C LEU A 54 -34.19 -10.85 20.20
N GLU A 55 -35.51 -10.67 20.33
CA GLU A 55 -36.23 -9.55 19.69
C GLU A 55 -35.64 -8.17 20.03
N PRO A 56 -35.28 -7.87 21.30
CA PRO A 56 -34.70 -6.56 21.63
C PRO A 56 -33.41 -6.26 20.86
N LEU A 57 -32.59 -7.27 20.55
CA LEU A 57 -31.35 -7.10 19.80
C LEU A 57 -31.65 -6.72 18.35
N ALA A 58 -32.60 -7.41 17.71
CA ALA A 58 -33.01 -7.11 16.34
C ALA A 58 -33.65 -5.72 16.22
N ARG A 59 -34.40 -5.28 17.24
CA ARG A 59 -35.01 -3.94 17.32
C ARG A 59 -34.01 -2.82 17.63
N GLY A 60 -32.78 -3.15 18.02
CA GLY A 60 -31.76 -2.18 18.44
C GLY A 60 -32.04 -1.59 19.83
N GLU A 61 -32.75 -2.30 20.70
CA GLU A 61 -33.12 -1.87 22.05
C GLU A 61 -32.03 -2.18 23.11
N CYS A 62 -30.95 -2.87 22.73
CA CYS A 62 -29.86 -3.30 23.63
C CYS A 62 -28.73 -2.26 23.81
N GLY A 63 -28.94 -1.01 23.39
CA GLY A 63 -27.97 0.07 23.51
C GLY A 63 -27.08 0.23 22.26
N SER A 64 -25.82 0.61 22.47
CA SER A 64 -24.88 0.86 21.38
C SER A 64 -24.64 -0.39 20.54
N ASP A 65 -24.74 -0.25 19.22
CA ASP A 65 -24.46 -1.29 18.22
C ASP A 65 -23.99 -0.59 16.94
N PRO A 66 -22.74 -0.07 16.92
CA PRO A 66 -22.27 0.84 15.86
C PRO A 66 -22.10 0.17 14.50
N ASP A 67 -21.88 -1.15 14.47
CA ASP A 67 -21.69 -1.95 13.25
C ASP A 67 -22.88 -2.89 12.97
N ASP A 68 -23.99 -2.74 13.70
CA ASP A 68 -25.19 -3.57 13.60
C ASP A 68 -24.96 -5.09 13.83
N GLU A 69 -23.92 -5.48 14.58
CA GLU A 69 -23.60 -6.90 14.81
C GLU A 69 -24.62 -7.59 15.72
N LEU A 70 -25.09 -6.93 16.79
CA LEU A 70 -26.13 -7.50 17.66
C LEU A 70 -27.43 -7.68 16.89
N LYS A 71 -27.81 -6.65 16.12
CA LYS A 71 -28.95 -6.70 15.20
C LYS A 71 -28.79 -7.82 14.19
N GLY A 72 -27.63 -7.92 13.55
CA GLY A 72 -27.29 -8.95 12.57
C GLY A 72 -27.45 -10.35 13.12
N HIS A 73 -26.82 -10.65 14.27
CA HIS A 73 -26.94 -11.97 14.91
C HIS A 73 -28.40 -12.32 15.23
N ALA A 74 -29.14 -11.37 15.81
CA ALA A 74 -30.54 -11.59 16.14
C ALA A 74 -31.41 -11.83 14.90
N LEU A 75 -31.31 -10.98 13.87
CA LEU A 75 -32.12 -11.12 12.65
C LEU A 75 -31.85 -12.43 11.90
N ARG A 76 -30.59 -12.84 11.78
CA ARG A 76 -30.22 -14.13 11.14
C ARG A 76 -30.83 -15.33 11.84
N ARG A 77 -31.00 -15.26 13.18
CA ARG A 77 -31.59 -16.37 13.94
C ARG A 77 -33.12 -16.28 14.00
N LEU A 78 -33.66 -15.08 14.11
CA LEU A 78 -35.10 -14.83 14.17
C LEU A 78 -35.79 -15.09 12.83
N VAL A 79 -35.16 -14.74 11.70
CA VAL A 79 -35.73 -14.91 10.36
C VAL A 79 -35.13 -16.14 9.69
N PRO A 80 -35.93 -17.12 9.20
CA PRO A 80 -37.40 -17.16 9.15
C PRO A 80 -38.04 -17.93 10.32
N SER A 81 -37.28 -18.28 11.37
CA SER A 81 -37.70 -19.27 12.38
C SER A 81 -38.80 -18.77 13.33
N HIS A 82 -38.70 -17.52 13.78
CA HIS A 82 -39.60 -16.86 14.73
C HIS A 82 -40.34 -15.67 14.10
N TRP A 83 -39.65 -14.92 13.23
CA TRP A 83 -40.23 -13.85 12.41
C TRP A 83 -40.28 -14.26 10.94
N SER A 84 -41.35 -13.88 10.24
CA SER A 84 -41.30 -13.80 8.79
C SER A 84 -40.40 -12.64 8.35
N LEU A 85 -39.94 -12.66 7.10
CA LEU A 85 -39.15 -11.57 6.55
C LEU A 85 -39.95 -10.24 6.60
N THR A 86 -41.25 -10.29 6.30
CA THR A 86 -42.16 -9.13 6.44
C THR A 86 -42.18 -8.54 7.85
N GLN A 87 -42.19 -9.38 8.90
CA GLN A 87 -42.16 -8.91 10.30
C GLN A 87 -40.82 -8.25 10.67
N ALA A 88 -39.73 -8.63 9.98
CA ALA A 88 -38.41 -8.06 10.19
C ALA A 88 -38.19 -6.72 9.47
N LEU A 89 -38.95 -6.42 8.40
CA LEU A 89 -38.74 -5.23 7.56
C LEU A 89 -38.65 -3.89 8.31
N PRO A 90 -39.48 -3.60 9.34
CA PRO A 90 -39.36 -2.34 10.08
C PRO A 90 -37.99 -2.13 10.76
N TRP A 91 -37.24 -3.21 10.96
CA TRP A 91 -35.95 -3.25 11.62
C TRP A 91 -34.78 -3.39 10.65
N ILE A 92 -35.07 -3.63 9.37
CA ILE A 92 -34.09 -3.64 8.28
C ILE A 92 -33.84 -2.20 7.83
N GLN A 93 -32.61 -1.72 8.01
CA GLN A 93 -32.18 -0.35 7.75
C GLN A 93 -30.83 -0.37 7.00
N PRO A 94 -30.46 0.72 6.31
CA PRO A 94 -29.09 0.85 5.80
C PRO A 94 -28.10 0.59 6.94
N PRO A 95 -27.01 -0.17 6.71
CA PRO A 95 -25.97 -0.37 7.71
C PRO A 95 -25.51 0.98 8.28
N LYS A 96 -25.27 1.05 9.60
CA LYS A 96 -24.73 2.27 10.21
C LYS A 96 -23.30 2.56 9.74
N ASN A 97 -22.59 1.52 9.31
CA ASN A 97 -21.23 1.58 8.79
C ASN A 97 -21.15 0.83 7.46
N ASP A 98 -21.29 1.55 6.34
CA ASP A 98 -21.31 0.96 4.99
C ASP A 98 -19.97 0.34 4.54
N HIS A 99 -18.90 0.54 5.32
CA HIS A 99 -17.58 -0.07 5.08
C HIS A 99 -17.36 -1.36 5.88
N TYR A 100 -18.33 -1.75 6.71
CA TYR A 100 -18.23 -2.91 7.58
C TYR A 100 -18.98 -4.12 6.99
N HIS A 101 -18.22 -5.15 6.61
CA HIS A 101 -18.77 -6.37 6.01
C HIS A 101 -18.89 -7.49 7.06
N GLY A 102 -19.74 -7.28 8.07
CA GLY A 102 -19.99 -8.26 9.12
C GLY A 102 -21.31 -9.02 8.99
N THR A 103 -21.84 -9.42 10.14
CA THR A 103 -23.02 -10.28 10.30
C THR A 103 -24.28 -9.66 9.69
N TYR A 104 -24.52 -8.37 9.92
CA TYR A 104 -25.70 -7.71 9.35
C TYR A 104 -25.58 -7.53 7.84
N TRP A 105 -24.40 -7.15 7.35
CA TRP A 105 -24.12 -7.08 5.92
C TRP A 105 -24.36 -8.43 5.24
N LEU A 106 -23.84 -9.53 5.83
CA LEU A 106 -24.01 -10.89 5.34
C LEU A 106 -25.50 -11.30 5.30
N PHE A 107 -26.25 -10.95 6.34
CA PHE A 107 -27.69 -11.17 6.38
C PHE A 107 -28.38 -10.51 5.18
N LEU A 108 -28.12 -9.23 4.92
CA LEU A 108 -28.73 -8.51 3.80
C LEU A 108 -28.32 -9.04 2.42
N HIS A 109 -27.03 -9.33 2.22
CA HIS A 109 -26.50 -9.61 0.88
C HIS A 109 -26.60 -11.07 0.47
N SER A 110 -26.53 -11.99 1.44
CA SER A 110 -26.47 -13.44 1.16
C SER A 110 -27.70 -14.19 1.63
N GLU A 111 -28.23 -13.87 2.81
CA GLU A 111 -29.30 -14.68 3.41
C GLU A 111 -30.69 -14.18 3.02
N VAL A 112 -30.98 -12.88 3.14
CA VAL A 112 -32.31 -12.33 2.82
C VAL A 112 -32.77 -12.69 1.40
N PRO A 113 -31.95 -12.58 0.33
CA PRO A 113 -32.38 -12.97 -1.01
C PRO A 113 -32.84 -14.42 -1.12
N GLU A 114 -32.22 -15.34 -0.37
CA GLU A 114 -32.59 -16.77 -0.35
C GLU A 114 -33.85 -17.05 0.48
N LEU A 115 -34.22 -16.14 1.39
CA LEU A 115 -35.35 -16.28 2.30
C LEU A 115 -36.66 -15.69 1.76
N ILE A 116 -36.63 -14.95 0.65
CA ILE A 116 -37.82 -14.31 0.06
C ILE A 116 -38.87 -15.36 -0.32
N LYS A 117 -40.08 -15.20 0.20
CA LYS A 117 -41.26 -15.95 -0.21
C LYS A 117 -42.27 -15.03 -0.89
N ILE A 118 -43.20 -15.62 -1.64
CA ILE A 118 -44.23 -14.85 -2.36
C ILE A 118 -45.06 -13.97 -1.43
N ASP A 119 -45.34 -14.43 -0.21
CA ASP A 119 -46.12 -13.69 0.78
C ASP A 119 -45.39 -12.43 1.29
N ASP A 120 -44.05 -12.39 1.20
CA ASP A 120 -43.22 -11.26 1.62
C ASP A 120 -43.07 -10.19 0.52
N VAL A 121 -43.26 -10.57 -0.73
CA VAL A 121 -43.01 -9.71 -1.91
C VAL A 121 -43.79 -8.39 -1.86
N PRO A 122 -45.10 -8.33 -1.54
CA PRO A 122 -45.82 -7.06 -1.50
C PRO A 122 -45.23 -6.06 -0.49
N ALA A 123 -44.79 -6.54 0.67
CA ALA A 123 -44.21 -5.70 1.71
C ALA A 123 -42.79 -5.22 1.33
N LEU A 124 -41.98 -6.10 0.72
CA LEU A 124 -40.65 -5.76 0.21
C LEU A 124 -40.71 -4.73 -0.92
N LEU A 125 -41.64 -4.87 -1.85
CA LEU A 125 -41.82 -3.90 -2.94
C LEU A 125 -42.15 -2.50 -2.39
N SER A 126 -43.07 -2.42 -1.42
CA SER A 126 -43.40 -1.16 -0.73
C SER A 126 -42.21 -0.59 0.05
N PHE A 127 -41.39 -1.43 0.66
CA PHE A 127 -40.15 -1.01 1.32
C PHE A 127 -39.16 -0.35 0.33
N PHE A 128 -38.97 -0.93 -0.86
CA PHE A 128 -38.04 -0.40 -1.86
C PHE A 128 -38.50 0.88 -2.54
N GLU A 129 -39.80 1.18 -2.56
CA GLU A 129 -40.30 2.46 -3.05
C GLU A 129 -39.64 3.64 -2.33
N GLY A 130 -39.43 3.53 -1.02
CA GLY A 130 -38.80 4.56 -0.18
C GLY A 130 -37.28 4.72 -0.37
N ILE A 131 -36.62 3.85 -1.15
CA ILE A 131 -35.15 3.83 -1.30
C ILE A 131 -34.78 4.21 -2.73
N PRO A 132 -34.38 5.47 -3.03
CA PRO A 132 -34.22 5.98 -4.40
C PRO A 132 -33.38 5.06 -5.31
N ASP A 133 -32.19 4.68 -4.85
CA ASP A 133 -31.21 3.91 -5.64
C ASP A 133 -31.19 2.43 -5.25
N CYS A 134 -32.36 1.82 -5.01
CA CYS A 134 -32.45 0.43 -4.55
C CYS A 134 -31.84 -0.60 -5.52
N PHE A 135 -31.71 -0.27 -6.81
CA PHE A 135 -31.10 -1.13 -7.83
C PHE A 135 -29.64 -0.76 -8.18
N ASP A 136 -29.05 0.23 -7.49
CA ASP A 136 -27.64 0.59 -7.72
C ASP A 136 -26.71 -0.44 -7.07
N THR A 137 -25.64 -0.83 -7.77
CA THR A 137 -24.65 -1.81 -7.28
C THR A 137 -23.98 -1.41 -5.96
N LEU A 138 -23.93 -0.13 -5.63
CA LEU A 138 -23.39 0.37 -4.36
C LEU A 138 -24.43 0.37 -3.23
N SER A 139 -25.70 0.13 -3.53
CA SER A 139 -26.76 0.04 -2.53
C SER A 139 -26.66 -1.29 -1.76
N PRO A 140 -26.73 -1.28 -0.42
CA PRO A 140 -26.73 -2.51 0.40
C PRO A 140 -27.97 -3.38 0.17
N PHE A 141 -28.97 -2.87 -0.55
CA PHE A 141 -30.22 -3.54 -0.85
C PHE A 141 -30.31 -4.05 -2.29
N CYS A 142 -29.29 -3.83 -3.12
CA CYS A 142 -29.32 -4.13 -4.55
C CYS A 142 -29.76 -5.57 -4.83
N GLY A 143 -29.14 -6.54 -4.16
CA GLY A 143 -29.46 -7.96 -4.33
C GLY A 143 -30.90 -8.29 -3.92
N ILE A 144 -31.37 -7.76 -2.80
CA ILE A 144 -32.74 -8.00 -2.31
C ILE A 144 -33.76 -7.36 -3.26
N ALA A 145 -33.50 -6.15 -3.76
CA ALA A 145 -34.38 -5.45 -4.68
C ALA A 145 -34.51 -6.20 -6.02
N HIS A 146 -33.39 -6.65 -6.59
CA HIS A 146 -33.38 -7.45 -7.82
C HIS A 146 -34.14 -8.78 -7.64
N GLU A 147 -33.86 -9.49 -6.55
CA GLU A 147 -34.51 -10.77 -6.27
C GLU A 147 -36.01 -10.60 -6.00
N THR A 148 -36.40 -9.60 -5.20
CA THR A 148 -37.81 -9.28 -4.93
C THR A 148 -38.56 -8.97 -6.21
N PHE A 149 -37.97 -8.13 -7.07
CA PHE A 149 -38.58 -7.76 -8.33
C PHE A 149 -38.72 -8.99 -9.23
N ALA A 150 -37.67 -9.79 -9.40
CA ALA A 150 -37.69 -11.03 -10.17
C ALA A 150 -38.74 -12.04 -9.67
N PHE A 151 -38.87 -12.18 -8.35
CA PHE A 151 -39.85 -13.04 -7.72
C PHE A 151 -41.28 -12.54 -7.98
N ALA A 152 -41.52 -11.22 -7.90
CA ALA A 152 -42.82 -10.62 -8.21
C ALA A 152 -43.24 -10.88 -9.67
N LEU A 153 -42.29 -10.78 -10.59
CA LEU A 153 -42.51 -10.98 -12.03
C LEU A 153 -42.79 -12.44 -12.38
N SER A 154 -42.20 -13.37 -11.63
CA SER A 154 -42.46 -14.80 -11.77
C SER A 154 -43.84 -15.21 -11.23
N ASN A 155 -44.51 -14.35 -10.44
CA ASN A 155 -45.76 -14.64 -9.73
C ASN A 155 -46.80 -13.53 -9.89
N LEU A 156 -46.94 -12.99 -11.11
CA LEU A 156 -47.84 -11.86 -11.40
C LEU A 156 -49.34 -12.17 -11.24
N GLU A 157 -49.72 -13.44 -11.09
CA GLU A 157 -51.07 -13.84 -10.69
C GLU A 157 -51.41 -13.35 -9.28
N VAL A 158 -50.43 -13.22 -8.40
CA VAL A 158 -50.60 -12.67 -7.05
C VAL A 158 -50.80 -11.16 -7.14
N GLU A 159 -52.00 -10.72 -6.78
CA GLU A 159 -52.44 -9.34 -6.97
C GLU A 159 -51.55 -8.30 -6.25
N GLY A 160 -51.11 -8.61 -5.02
CA GLY A 160 -50.21 -7.74 -4.26
C GLY A 160 -48.83 -7.60 -4.91
N ALA A 161 -48.26 -8.70 -5.40
CA ALA A 161 -46.96 -8.70 -6.08
C ALA A 161 -47.04 -7.92 -7.40
N ARG A 162 -48.09 -8.15 -8.19
CA ARG A 162 -48.34 -7.44 -9.45
C ARG A 162 -48.49 -5.94 -9.25
N ARG A 163 -49.33 -5.50 -8.30
CA ARG A 163 -49.55 -4.07 -8.02
C ARG A 163 -48.27 -3.40 -7.53
N GLY A 164 -47.57 -4.01 -6.56
CA GLY A 164 -46.31 -3.46 -6.03
C GLY A 164 -45.20 -3.38 -7.09
N ALA A 165 -45.09 -4.38 -7.98
CA ALA A 165 -44.06 -4.36 -9.02
C ALA A 165 -44.31 -3.25 -10.04
N VAL A 166 -45.56 -3.01 -10.43
CA VAL A 166 -45.93 -1.89 -11.31
C VAL A 166 -45.60 -0.55 -10.65
N GLN A 167 -45.94 -0.39 -9.38
CA GLN A 167 -45.66 0.83 -8.61
C GLN A 167 -44.17 1.10 -8.49
N LEU A 168 -43.39 0.10 -8.06
CA LEU A 168 -41.93 0.22 -7.94
C LEU A 168 -41.28 0.53 -9.30
N TRP A 169 -41.67 -0.18 -10.36
CA TRP A 169 -41.17 0.09 -11.72
C TRP A 169 -41.42 1.54 -12.11
N ARG A 170 -42.65 2.04 -11.93
CA ARG A 170 -43.03 3.41 -12.32
C ARG A 170 -42.23 4.45 -11.54
N GLU A 171 -42.15 4.31 -10.21
CA GLU A 171 -41.40 5.23 -9.35
C GLU A 171 -39.93 5.28 -9.74
N LYS A 172 -39.25 4.13 -9.85
CA LYS A 172 -37.80 4.09 -10.13
C LYS A 172 -37.46 4.54 -11.55
N ARG A 173 -38.35 4.30 -12.51
CA ARG A 173 -38.15 4.71 -13.91
C ARG A 173 -38.12 6.22 -14.10
N ARG A 174 -38.99 6.95 -13.40
CA ARG A 174 -39.06 8.42 -13.51
C ARG A 174 -37.79 9.13 -13.03
N TYR A 175 -36.96 8.46 -12.23
CA TYR A 175 -35.67 8.96 -11.76
C TYR A 175 -34.44 8.27 -12.41
N PHE A 176 -34.64 7.47 -13.47
CA PHE A 176 -33.58 6.70 -14.13
C PHE A 176 -32.81 5.71 -13.21
N ALA A 177 -33.49 5.23 -12.16
CA ALA A 177 -32.98 4.33 -11.12
C ALA A 177 -33.49 2.88 -11.28
N GLN A 178 -33.79 2.46 -12.50
CA GLN A 178 -34.20 1.09 -12.84
C GLN A 178 -33.14 0.02 -12.54
N PRO A 179 -33.53 -1.27 -12.54
CA PRO A 179 -32.57 -2.37 -12.70
C PRO A 179 -31.63 -2.11 -13.90
N ARG A 180 -30.32 -2.18 -13.65
CA ARG A 180 -29.27 -2.08 -14.68
C ARG A 180 -28.60 -3.44 -14.85
N GLY A 181 -28.03 -3.70 -16.02
CA GLY A 181 -27.33 -4.97 -16.28
C GLY A 181 -26.18 -5.22 -15.29
N GLY A 182 -25.84 -6.48 -15.07
CA GLY A 182 -24.88 -6.93 -14.05
C GLY A 182 -25.15 -8.39 -13.70
N GLU A 183 -24.36 -8.99 -12.81
CA GLU A 183 -24.62 -10.36 -12.33
C GLU A 183 -25.93 -10.43 -11.53
N GLU A 184 -26.25 -9.38 -10.77
CA GLU A 184 -27.45 -9.25 -9.94
C GLU A 184 -28.75 -9.18 -10.78
N ALA A 185 -28.66 -8.71 -12.02
CA ALA A 185 -29.81 -8.57 -12.93
C ALA A 185 -30.00 -9.76 -13.88
N ALA A 186 -29.17 -10.81 -13.79
CA ALA A 186 -29.22 -11.95 -14.71
C ALA A 186 -30.60 -12.63 -14.75
N LYS A 187 -31.22 -12.86 -13.58
CA LYS A 187 -32.58 -13.44 -13.49
C LYS A 187 -33.65 -12.56 -14.15
N LEU A 188 -33.53 -11.23 -14.02
CA LEU A 188 -34.47 -10.30 -14.66
C LEU A 188 -34.33 -10.34 -16.18
N ALA A 189 -33.11 -10.47 -16.71
CA ALA A 189 -32.87 -10.62 -18.14
C ALA A 189 -33.56 -11.87 -18.70
N ASP A 190 -33.46 -13.01 -18.00
CA ASP A 190 -34.13 -14.26 -18.39
C ASP A 190 -35.66 -14.13 -18.37
N LEU A 191 -36.21 -13.46 -17.35
CA LEU A 191 -37.66 -13.19 -17.25
C LEU A 191 -38.13 -12.26 -18.38
N TRP A 192 -37.32 -11.29 -18.78
CA TRP A 192 -37.66 -10.34 -19.86
C TRP A 192 -37.61 -11.01 -21.24
N ALA A 193 -36.77 -12.02 -21.40
CA ALA A 193 -36.77 -12.83 -22.62
C ALA A 193 -38.06 -13.66 -22.79
N ASN A 194 -38.81 -13.92 -21.70
CA ASN A 194 -40.08 -14.65 -21.74
C ASN A 194 -41.27 -13.73 -22.09
N ASP A 195 -41.77 -13.86 -23.32
CA ASP A 195 -42.88 -13.06 -23.84
C ASP A 195 -44.15 -13.12 -22.99
N VAL A 196 -44.46 -14.26 -22.36
CA VAL A 196 -45.70 -14.41 -21.57
C VAL A 196 -45.63 -13.54 -20.32
N ILE A 197 -44.53 -13.65 -19.57
CA ILE A 197 -44.31 -12.89 -18.32
C ILE A 197 -44.21 -11.40 -18.64
N ARG A 198 -43.39 -11.04 -19.64
CA ARG A 198 -43.17 -9.65 -20.05
C ARG A 198 -44.47 -8.97 -20.49
N ARG A 199 -45.28 -9.62 -21.35
CA ARG A 199 -46.59 -9.08 -21.80
C ARG A 199 -47.60 -8.97 -20.67
N MET A 200 -47.62 -9.92 -19.75
CA MET A 200 -48.48 -9.88 -18.58
C MET A 200 -48.12 -8.70 -17.66
N PHE A 201 -46.83 -8.44 -17.45
CA PHE A 201 -46.39 -7.26 -16.71
C PHE A 201 -46.69 -5.96 -17.46
N ALA A 202 -46.39 -5.88 -18.76
CA ALA A 202 -46.69 -4.70 -19.58
C ALA A 202 -48.19 -4.36 -19.58
N THR A 203 -49.06 -5.37 -19.64
CA THR A 203 -50.51 -5.22 -19.48
C THR A 203 -50.87 -4.60 -18.13
N SER A 204 -50.20 -5.05 -17.07
CA SER A 204 -50.42 -4.56 -15.72
C SER A 204 -50.01 -3.09 -15.59
N VAL A 205 -48.86 -2.71 -16.15
CA VAL A 205 -48.39 -1.32 -16.19
C VAL A 205 -49.35 -0.43 -16.97
N LEU A 206 -49.73 -0.83 -18.19
CA LEU A 206 -50.62 -0.04 -19.05
C LEU A 206 -52.03 0.12 -18.46
N ASN A 207 -52.47 -0.82 -17.63
CA ASN A 207 -53.78 -0.77 -16.99
C ASN A 207 -53.78 -0.11 -15.59
N ASP A 208 -52.62 0.24 -15.03
CA ASP A 208 -52.51 0.89 -13.71
C ASP A 208 -52.91 2.38 -13.72
N GLU A 209 -53.72 2.80 -12.74
CA GLU A 209 -54.36 4.13 -12.64
C GLU A 209 -53.40 5.31 -12.70
N GLN A 210 -52.18 5.13 -12.22
CA GLN A 210 -51.19 6.20 -12.12
C GLN A 210 -50.19 6.20 -13.28
N THR A 211 -50.27 5.24 -14.19
CA THR A 211 -49.48 5.23 -15.43
C THR A 211 -49.98 6.32 -16.39
N THR A 212 -49.05 7.15 -16.86
CA THR A 212 -49.29 8.29 -17.74
C THR A 212 -48.72 8.05 -19.14
N GLY A 213 -49.00 8.97 -20.08
CA GLY A 213 -48.48 8.88 -21.45
C GLY A 213 -46.95 8.96 -21.51
N GLU A 214 -46.31 9.69 -20.59
CA GLU A 214 -44.85 9.79 -20.52
C GLU A 214 -44.23 8.43 -20.15
N ASP A 215 -44.86 7.71 -19.23
CA ASP A 215 -44.40 6.38 -18.79
C ASP A 215 -44.42 5.33 -19.92
N VAL A 216 -45.28 5.51 -20.93
CA VAL A 216 -45.37 4.61 -22.11
C VAL A 216 -44.06 4.60 -22.89
N SER A 217 -43.35 5.73 -22.96
CA SER A 217 -42.05 5.79 -23.65
C SER A 217 -41.01 4.87 -23.00
N HIS A 218 -41.05 4.73 -21.67
CA HIS A 218 -40.17 3.85 -20.90
C HIS A 218 -40.48 2.35 -21.07
N LEU A 219 -41.66 1.99 -21.60
CA LEU A 219 -41.97 0.61 -21.97
C LEU A 219 -41.20 0.16 -23.22
N LEU A 220 -40.78 1.10 -24.07
CA LEU A 220 -40.37 0.83 -25.46
C LEU A 220 -38.91 1.16 -25.76
N PHE A 221 -38.31 2.10 -25.02
CA PHE A 221 -37.01 2.68 -25.35
C PHE A 221 -35.99 2.51 -24.22
N ASP A 222 -35.87 1.29 -23.70
CA ASP A 222 -34.98 0.97 -22.59
C ASP A 222 -34.06 -0.25 -22.84
N THR A 223 -32.96 -0.33 -22.09
CA THR A 223 -32.08 -1.52 -22.00
C THR A 223 -32.89 -2.79 -21.69
N PHE A 224 -33.97 -2.66 -20.92
CA PHE A 224 -34.93 -3.71 -20.58
C PHE A 224 -36.36 -3.30 -20.99
N SER A 225 -36.60 -3.18 -22.30
CA SER A 225 -37.90 -2.77 -22.85
C SER A 225 -39.00 -3.82 -22.60
N LEU A 226 -40.14 -3.40 -22.05
CA LEU A 226 -41.30 -4.26 -21.77
C LEU A 226 -42.15 -4.55 -23.00
N LEU A 227 -42.17 -3.65 -23.97
CA LEU A 227 -42.83 -3.84 -25.25
C LEU A 227 -41.80 -3.75 -26.36
N GLU A 228 -41.87 -4.69 -27.29
CA GLU A 228 -41.02 -4.76 -28.46
C GLU A 228 -41.87 -4.75 -29.73
N THR A 229 -41.22 -4.53 -30.88
CA THR A 229 -41.87 -4.51 -32.20
C THR A 229 -42.73 -5.74 -32.49
N ARG A 230 -42.35 -6.92 -31.97
CA ARG A 230 -43.08 -8.18 -32.10
C ARG A 230 -44.42 -8.22 -31.34
N ASP A 231 -44.69 -7.26 -30.47
CA ASP A 231 -45.87 -7.25 -29.60
C ASP A 231 -47.07 -6.50 -30.21
N LEU A 232 -46.93 -5.90 -31.40
CA LEU A 232 -48.00 -5.11 -32.04
C LEU A 232 -49.30 -5.90 -32.22
N GLN A 233 -49.22 -7.10 -32.82
CA GLN A 233 -50.41 -7.92 -33.07
C GLN A 233 -51.13 -8.24 -31.75
N TRP A 234 -50.37 -8.66 -30.74
CA TRP A 234 -50.90 -8.94 -29.40
C TRP A 234 -51.55 -7.70 -28.77
N SER A 235 -50.93 -6.52 -28.86
CA SER A 235 -51.52 -5.27 -28.33
C SER A 235 -52.84 -4.91 -29.03
N LEU A 236 -52.96 -5.16 -30.34
CA LEU A 236 -54.20 -4.97 -31.10
C LEU A 236 -55.28 -5.98 -30.73
N GLU A 237 -54.91 -7.22 -30.40
CA GLU A 237 -55.82 -8.26 -29.91
C GLU A 237 -56.38 -7.90 -28.53
N CYS A 238 -55.56 -7.30 -27.66
CA CYS A 238 -55.98 -6.84 -26.33
C CYS A 238 -56.91 -5.63 -26.37
N LEU A 239 -56.72 -4.71 -27.33
CA LEU A 239 -57.37 -3.39 -27.36
C LEU A 239 -58.91 -3.37 -27.18
N PRO A 240 -59.71 -4.32 -27.72
CA PRO A 240 -61.15 -4.36 -27.49
C PRO A 240 -61.57 -4.67 -26.06
N GLN A 241 -60.70 -5.33 -25.29
CA GLN A 241 -60.95 -5.74 -23.91
C GLN A 241 -60.44 -4.70 -22.90
N VAL A 242 -59.74 -3.66 -23.38
CA VAL A 242 -59.23 -2.57 -22.55
C VAL A 242 -60.37 -1.64 -22.14
N SER A 243 -60.39 -1.22 -20.88
CA SER A 243 -61.39 -0.27 -20.38
C SER A 243 -61.29 1.08 -21.10
N ALA A 244 -62.42 1.77 -21.28
CA ALA A 244 -62.48 3.04 -22.01
C ALA A 244 -61.51 4.11 -21.46
N GLY A 245 -61.29 4.14 -20.14
CA GLY A 245 -60.35 5.06 -19.50
C GLY A 245 -58.87 4.75 -19.80
N ARG A 246 -58.53 3.50 -20.13
CA ARG A 246 -57.16 3.06 -20.45
C ARG A 246 -56.85 2.93 -21.93
N GLN A 247 -57.88 2.89 -22.75
CA GLN A 247 -57.74 2.78 -24.19
C GLN A 247 -56.77 3.82 -24.81
N PRO A 248 -56.72 5.11 -24.37
CA PRO A 248 -55.76 6.07 -24.91
C PRO A 248 -54.29 5.69 -24.69
N LEU A 249 -53.93 5.12 -23.53
CA LEU A 249 -52.56 4.69 -23.23
C LEU A 249 -52.14 3.50 -24.10
N TRP A 250 -53.03 2.53 -24.27
CA TRP A 250 -52.81 1.39 -25.17
C TRP A 250 -52.67 1.85 -26.62
N VAL A 251 -53.51 2.80 -27.06
CA VAL A 251 -53.40 3.43 -28.39
C VAL A 251 -52.07 4.16 -28.55
N HIS A 252 -51.59 4.83 -27.51
CA HIS A 252 -50.28 5.49 -27.52
C HIS A 252 -49.14 4.47 -27.67
N ALA A 253 -49.15 3.38 -26.90
CA ALA A 253 -48.17 2.30 -27.02
C ALA A 253 -48.22 1.65 -28.42
N ILE A 254 -49.41 1.35 -28.94
CA ILE A 254 -49.63 0.83 -30.29
C ILE A 254 -49.09 1.80 -31.33
N SER A 255 -49.21 3.12 -31.13
CA SER A 255 -48.70 4.11 -32.09
C SER A 255 -47.18 4.04 -32.28
N TYR A 256 -46.43 3.67 -31.23
CA TYR A 256 -44.99 3.41 -31.35
C TYR A 256 -44.68 2.04 -31.98
N LEU A 257 -45.47 1.03 -31.64
CA LEU A 257 -45.32 -0.35 -32.16
C LEU A 257 -45.74 -0.49 -33.64
N ALA A 258 -46.68 0.34 -34.11
CA ALA A 258 -47.27 0.33 -35.45
C ALA A 258 -46.34 0.92 -36.52
N GLN A 259 -45.09 0.49 -36.52
CA GLN A 259 -44.16 0.72 -37.61
C GLN A 259 -44.63 -0.04 -38.86
N PRO A 260 -44.46 0.50 -40.08
CA PRO A 260 -44.99 -0.11 -41.31
C PRO A 260 -44.66 -1.60 -41.48
N GLU A 261 -43.47 -2.01 -41.04
CA GLU A 261 -43.00 -3.40 -41.14
C GLU A 261 -43.74 -4.34 -40.18
N ASN A 262 -44.11 -3.86 -38.99
CA ASN A 262 -44.86 -4.64 -38.01
C ASN A 262 -46.35 -4.71 -38.39
N VAL A 263 -46.91 -3.59 -38.84
CA VAL A 263 -48.33 -3.53 -39.25
C VAL A 263 -48.59 -4.46 -40.43
N ALA A 264 -47.64 -4.62 -41.35
CA ALA A 264 -47.75 -5.56 -42.46
C ALA A 264 -48.04 -7.00 -42.01
N GLY A 265 -47.51 -7.43 -40.86
CA GLY A 265 -47.73 -8.76 -40.29
C GLY A 265 -49.13 -8.99 -39.69
N CYS A 266 -49.85 -7.90 -39.38
CA CYS A 266 -51.19 -7.95 -38.78
C CYS A 266 -52.15 -6.95 -39.43
N TRP A 267 -51.99 -6.71 -40.74
CA TRP A 267 -52.66 -5.64 -41.47
C TRP A 267 -54.19 -5.69 -41.37
N ASP A 268 -54.78 -6.86 -41.61
CA ASP A 268 -56.23 -7.05 -41.54
C ASP A 268 -56.77 -6.80 -40.13
N LEU A 269 -56.05 -7.26 -39.11
CA LEU A 269 -56.40 -6.99 -37.72
C LEU A 269 -56.30 -5.50 -37.40
N PHE A 270 -55.24 -4.83 -37.86
CA PHE A 270 -55.04 -3.40 -37.65
C PHE A 270 -56.15 -2.57 -38.29
N LEU A 271 -56.52 -2.85 -39.55
CA LEU A 271 -57.63 -2.18 -40.23
C LEU A 271 -58.96 -2.44 -39.51
N HIS A 272 -59.25 -3.69 -39.18
CA HIS A 272 -60.46 -4.04 -38.43
C HIS A 272 -60.53 -3.32 -37.08
N ARG A 273 -59.39 -3.15 -36.38
CA ARG A 273 -59.32 -2.40 -35.12
C ARG A 273 -59.46 -0.90 -35.30
N LEU A 274 -59.00 -0.31 -36.41
CA LEU A 274 -59.26 1.09 -36.73
C LEU A 274 -60.75 1.36 -36.97
N GLU A 275 -61.47 0.40 -37.52
CA GLU A 275 -62.93 0.49 -37.67
C GLU A 275 -63.65 0.32 -36.33
N SER A 276 -63.22 -0.66 -35.52
CA SER A 276 -63.92 -1.01 -34.27
C SER A 276 -63.55 -0.15 -33.07
N VAL A 277 -62.40 0.56 -33.08
CA VAL A 277 -61.89 1.35 -31.94
C VAL A 277 -61.68 2.83 -32.34
N PRO A 278 -62.60 3.74 -31.96
CA PRO A 278 -62.53 5.16 -32.35
C PRO A 278 -61.26 5.89 -31.90
N ALA A 279 -60.74 5.58 -30.70
CA ALA A 279 -59.51 6.18 -30.18
C ALA A 279 -58.28 5.85 -31.04
N LEU A 280 -58.21 4.60 -31.53
CA LEU A 280 -57.16 4.17 -32.45
C LEU A 280 -57.33 4.89 -33.80
N ARG A 281 -58.56 4.97 -34.32
CA ARG A 281 -58.85 5.70 -35.56
C ARG A 281 -58.43 7.17 -35.51
N ALA A 282 -58.64 7.84 -34.37
CA ALA A 282 -58.24 9.22 -34.18
C ALA A 282 -56.70 9.37 -34.23
N GLN A 283 -55.96 8.48 -33.54
CA GLN A 283 -54.50 8.47 -33.53
C GLN A 283 -53.89 8.23 -34.92
N PHE A 284 -54.56 7.42 -35.74
CA PHE A 284 -54.16 7.13 -37.12
C PHE A 284 -55.03 7.87 -38.15
N SER A 285 -55.58 9.04 -37.80
CA SER A 285 -56.45 9.82 -38.71
C SER A 285 -55.73 10.29 -39.99
N TRP A 286 -54.40 10.32 -39.97
CA TRP A 286 -53.56 10.54 -41.15
C TRP A 286 -53.56 9.34 -42.12
N LEU A 287 -53.92 8.14 -41.65
CA LEU A 287 -54.10 6.96 -42.48
C LEU A 287 -55.43 7.08 -43.22
N THR A 288 -55.32 7.39 -44.51
CA THR A 288 -56.44 7.60 -45.42
C THR A 288 -56.40 6.56 -46.53
N GLU A 289 -57.51 6.36 -47.22
CA GLU A 289 -57.53 5.60 -48.47
C GLU A 289 -56.91 6.47 -49.58
N TRP A 290 -55.94 5.92 -50.32
CA TRP A 290 -55.24 6.65 -51.37
C TRP A 290 -55.83 6.26 -52.74
N ASP A 291 -56.38 7.23 -53.48
CA ASP A 291 -56.59 7.03 -54.91
C ASP A 291 -55.23 7.04 -55.61
N LEU A 292 -54.84 5.89 -56.14
CA LEU A 292 -53.56 5.68 -56.83
C LEU A 292 -53.38 6.57 -58.07
N ASN A 293 -54.46 7.18 -58.56
CA ASN A 293 -54.43 8.10 -59.69
C ASN A 293 -54.10 9.55 -59.29
N GLU A 294 -54.22 9.93 -58.02
CA GLU A 294 -53.95 11.29 -57.56
C GLU A 294 -52.44 11.64 -57.57
N PRO A 295 -52.06 12.90 -57.85
CA PRO A 295 -50.65 13.31 -57.90
C PRO A 295 -49.86 13.04 -56.61
N ARG A 296 -50.49 13.24 -55.43
CA ARG A 296 -49.87 12.95 -54.14
C ARG A 296 -49.57 11.46 -53.97
N ALA A 297 -50.44 10.57 -54.47
CA ALA A 297 -50.27 9.12 -54.42
C ALA A 297 -49.12 8.64 -55.30
N ARG A 298 -48.99 9.21 -56.50
CA ARG A 298 -47.85 8.93 -57.38
C ARG A 298 -46.53 9.40 -56.76
N LYS A 299 -46.53 10.57 -56.11
CA LYS A 299 -45.35 11.11 -55.42
C LYS A 299 -44.93 10.24 -54.23
N ALA A 300 -45.85 9.90 -53.33
CA ALA A 300 -45.54 9.04 -52.18
C ALA A 300 -45.15 7.62 -52.62
N LYS A 301 -45.75 7.06 -53.69
CA LYS A 301 -45.31 5.79 -54.27
C LYS A 301 -43.89 5.88 -54.83
N ALA A 302 -43.54 6.98 -55.52
CA ALA A 302 -42.19 7.20 -56.02
C ALA A 302 -41.17 7.37 -54.88
N GLU A 303 -41.53 8.09 -53.81
CA GLU A 303 -40.72 8.24 -52.60
C GLU A 303 -40.58 6.91 -51.85
N HIS A 304 -41.66 6.17 -51.63
CA HIS A 304 -41.64 4.83 -51.05
C HIS A 304 -40.79 3.87 -51.90
N LEU A 305 -40.90 3.85 -53.22
CA LEU A 305 -40.05 3.01 -54.07
C LEU A 305 -38.57 3.45 -54.03
N ARG A 306 -38.29 4.74 -53.85
CA ARG A 306 -36.94 5.25 -53.65
C ARG A 306 -36.38 4.82 -52.30
N ASP A 307 -37.18 4.92 -51.24
CA ASP A 307 -36.85 4.49 -49.88
C ASP A 307 -36.79 2.97 -49.76
N GLU A 308 -37.61 2.21 -50.46
CA GLU A 308 -37.58 0.75 -50.51
C GLU A 308 -36.35 0.27 -51.30
N ARG A 309 -35.97 0.96 -52.39
CA ARG A 309 -34.64 0.74 -53.03
C ARG A 309 -33.50 1.07 -52.08
N ARG A 310 -33.64 2.11 -51.26
CA ARG A 310 -32.65 2.53 -50.26
C ARG A 310 -32.58 1.52 -49.10
N ARG A 311 -33.72 1.06 -48.58
CA ARG A 311 -33.87 0.03 -47.53
C ARG A 311 -33.45 -1.34 -48.03
N LYS A 312 -33.79 -1.75 -49.26
CA LYS A 312 -33.30 -2.99 -49.88
C LYS A 312 -31.80 -2.94 -50.17
N ARG A 313 -31.24 -1.75 -50.47
CA ARG A 313 -29.78 -1.55 -50.39
C ARG A 313 -29.32 -1.80 -48.95
N PHE A 314 -29.85 -1.11 -47.95
CA PHE A 314 -29.43 -1.27 -46.55
C PHE A 314 -29.66 -2.67 -45.93
N SER A 315 -30.75 -3.38 -46.25
CA SER A 315 -31.08 -4.71 -45.70
C SER A 315 -30.36 -5.85 -46.40
N LYS A 316 -29.97 -5.68 -47.67
CA LYS A 316 -28.95 -6.54 -48.31
C LYS A 316 -27.56 -6.36 -47.67
N HIS A 317 -27.33 -5.23 -46.97
CA HIS A 317 -26.13 -4.98 -46.15
C HIS A 317 -26.39 -5.29 -44.67
N ARG A 318 -27.26 -6.28 -44.35
CA ARG A 318 -27.37 -6.85 -42.99
C ARG A 318 -26.11 -7.60 -42.59
N GLU A 319 -25.40 -8.16 -43.56
CA GLU A 319 -23.98 -8.37 -43.38
C GLU A 319 -23.36 -6.96 -43.29
N PRO A 320 -22.79 -6.58 -42.13
CA PRO A 320 -22.14 -5.29 -42.03
C PRO A 320 -21.21 -5.15 -43.22
N PRO A 321 -21.26 -4.03 -43.97
CA PRO A 321 -20.40 -3.86 -45.13
C PRO A 321 -18.97 -4.23 -44.72
N PRO A 322 -18.24 -4.99 -45.56
CA PRO A 322 -16.86 -5.35 -45.30
C PRO A 322 -16.12 -4.13 -44.76
N ILE A 323 -15.32 -4.33 -43.71
CA ILE A 323 -14.65 -3.20 -43.03
C ILE A 323 -13.85 -2.33 -44.00
N ILE A 324 -13.32 -2.95 -45.07
CA ILE A 324 -12.64 -2.30 -46.18
C ILE A 324 -13.55 -1.35 -46.96
N ASP A 325 -14.80 -1.70 -47.20
CA ASP A 325 -15.75 -0.83 -47.91
C ASP A 325 -16.09 0.43 -47.07
N LEU A 326 -16.18 0.27 -45.75
CA LEU A 326 -16.37 1.39 -44.82
C LEU A 326 -15.13 2.30 -44.80
N ILE A 327 -13.94 1.71 -44.75
CA ILE A 327 -12.66 2.44 -44.80
C ILE A 327 -12.53 3.18 -46.14
N ASP A 328 -12.78 2.51 -47.27
CA ASP A 328 -12.68 3.08 -48.62
C ASP A 328 -13.68 4.24 -48.81
N LYS A 329 -14.88 4.10 -48.26
CA LYS A 329 -15.88 5.18 -48.28
C LYS A 329 -15.39 6.43 -47.55
N GLU A 330 -14.83 6.29 -46.34
CA GLU A 330 -14.33 7.46 -45.61
C GLU A 330 -13.05 8.00 -46.26
N LEU A 331 -12.15 7.17 -46.79
CA LEU A 331 -10.98 7.62 -47.56
C LEU A 331 -11.35 8.40 -48.82
N ALA A 332 -12.41 7.99 -49.54
CA ALA A 332 -12.91 8.72 -50.70
C ALA A 332 -13.43 10.11 -50.31
N ARG A 333 -14.17 10.23 -49.19
CA ARG A 333 -14.62 11.54 -48.66
C ARG A 333 -13.43 12.44 -48.31
N ILE A 334 -12.40 11.87 -47.70
CA ILE A 334 -11.18 12.62 -47.37
C ILE A 334 -10.47 13.09 -48.64
N ALA A 335 -10.39 12.25 -49.68
CA ALA A 335 -9.83 12.63 -50.98
C ALA A 335 -10.61 13.77 -51.66
N ASP A 336 -11.94 13.83 -51.45
CA ASP A 336 -12.81 14.91 -51.91
C ASP A 336 -12.74 16.19 -51.03
N GLY A 337 -11.90 16.18 -49.98
CA GLY A 337 -11.66 17.32 -49.10
C GLY A 337 -12.47 17.35 -47.81
N ASP A 338 -13.27 16.31 -47.52
CA ASP A 338 -14.01 16.16 -46.25
C ASP A 338 -13.15 15.45 -45.19
N TYR A 339 -12.21 16.20 -44.62
CA TYR A 339 -11.30 15.70 -43.59
C TYR A 339 -11.99 15.38 -42.25
N TRP A 340 -13.25 15.79 -42.06
CA TRP A 340 -14.04 15.43 -40.87
C TRP A 340 -14.39 13.94 -40.86
N ALA A 341 -14.37 13.28 -42.03
CA ALA A 341 -14.54 11.83 -42.15
C ALA A 341 -13.49 11.02 -41.35
N TRP A 342 -12.38 11.64 -40.92
CA TRP A 342 -11.40 11.02 -40.00
C TRP A 342 -12.06 10.47 -38.72
N LEU A 343 -13.03 11.18 -38.13
CA LEU A 343 -13.66 10.72 -36.89
C LEU A 343 -14.24 9.31 -37.09
N ASN A 344 -15.03 9.12 -38.15
CA ASN A 344 -15.60 7.81 -38.47
C ASN A 344 -14.51 6.81 -38.85
N LEU A 345 -13.51 7.21 -39.64
CA LEU A 345 -12.42 6.35 -40.05
C LEU A 345 -11.66 5.76 -38.84
N ALA A 346 -11.35 6.56 -37.82
CA ALA A 346 -10.69 6.10 -36.60
C ALA A 346 -11.52 5.02 -35.86
N TRP A 347 -12.85 5.18 -35.82
CA TRP A 347 -13.76 4.17 -35.27
C TRP A 347 -13.79 2.89 -36.11
N HIS A 348 -13.87 3.00 -37.45
CA HIS A 348 -13.85 1.85 -38.35
C HIS A 348 -12.55 1.04 -38.20
N LEU A 349 -11.40 1.69 -38.01
CA LEU A 349 -10.12 1.00 -37.81
C LEU A 349 -10.08 0.18 -36.52
N SER A 350 -10.82 0.60 -35.49
CA SER A 350 -10.96 -0.10 -34.22
C SER A 350 -12.03 -1.22 -34.24
N LEU A 351 -12.88 -1.29 -35.26
CA LEU A 351 -13.98 -2.24 -35.37
C LEU A 351 -13.47 -3.64 -35.74
N GLY A 352 -14.11 -4.68 -35.19
CA GLY A 352 -13.85 -6.08 -35.56
C GLY A 352 -14.59 -6.49 -36.83
N GLU A 353 -14.03 -7.40 -37.62
CA GLU A 353 -14.72 -7.95 -38.80
C GLU A 353 -16.05 -8.61 -38.38
N GLY A 354 -17.13 -8.28 -39.10
CA GLY A 354 -18.49 -8.75 -38.77
C GLY A 354 -19.14 -8.09 -37.56
N LYS A 355 -18.46 -7.18 -36.83
CA LYS A 355 -19.05 -6.46 -35.69
C LYS A 355 -19.75 -5.19 -36.12
N THR A 356 -20.86 -4.86 -35.45
CA THR A 356 -21.67 -3.65 -35.69
C THR A 356 -21.58 -2.61 -34.58
N HIS A 357 -21.01 -2.96 -33.43
CA HIS A 357 -20.87 -2.07 -32.27
C HIS A 357 -19.42 -1.62 -32.09
N TYR A 358 -19.22 -0.31 -31.99
CA TYR A 358 -17.93 0.31 -31.68
C TYR A 358 -17.61 0.18 -30.19
N PRO A 359 -16.31 0.14 -29.80
CA PRO A 359 -15.93 0.28 -28.40
C PRO A 359 -16.36 1.65 -27.84
N ALA A 360 -16.37 1.80 -26.51
CA ALA A 360 -16.74 3.07 -25.88
C ALA A 360 -15.76 4.22 -26.24
N ILE A 361 -14.49 3.91 -26.49
CA ILE A 361 -13.45 4.83 -26.95
C ILE A 361 -12.59 4.09 -28.01
N PRO A 362 -12.10 4.72 -29.08
CA PRO A 362 -11.23 4.05 -30.04
C PRO A 362 -9.93 3.59 -29.37
N ARG A 363 -9.30 2.53 -29.91
CA ARG A 363 -8.00 2.08 -29.39
C ARG A 363 -6.96 3.19 -29.55
N HIS A 364 -6.06 3.32 -28.59
CA HIS A 364 -4.97 4.30 -28.66
C HIS A 364 -4.02 3.98 -29.82
N ASP A 365 -3.71 2.70 -30.04
CA ASP A 365 -3.00 2.26 -31.25
C ASP A 365 -3.99 1.65 -32.25
N LEU A 366 -4.29 2.42 -33.30
CA LEU A 366 -5.16 1.96 -34.38
C LEU A 366 -4.53 0.83 -35.20
N ALA A 367 -3.20 0.66 -35.18
CA ALA A 367 -2.52 -0.40 -35.91
C ALA A 367 -2.80 -1.80 -35.34
N GLU A 368 -3.18 -1.88 -34.06
CA GLU A 368 -3.64 -3.13 -33.45
C GLU A 368 -5.06 -3.52 -33.87
N GLY A 369 -5.84 -2.55 -34.35
CA GLY A 369 -7.23 -2.70 -34.75
C GLY A 369 -7.40 -3.68 -35.91
N ALA A 370 -8.51 -4.42 -35.92
CA ALA A 370 -8.78 -5.38 -36.98
C ALA A 370 -8.99 -4.70 -38.35
N GLY A 371 -9.59 -3.49 -38.37
CA GLY A 371 -9.74 -2.71 -39.60
C GLY A 371 -8.41 -2.30 -40.23
N TRP A 372 -7.41 -1.90 -39.42
CA TRP A 372 -6.06 -1.63 -39.92
C TRP A 372 -5.38 -2.89 -40.48
N LYS A 373 -5.47 -4.00 -39.75
CA LYS A 373 -4.84 -5.28 -40.16
C LYS A 373 -5.40 -5.80 -41.48
N ALA A 374 -6.68 -5.53 -41.77
CA ALA A 374 -7.32 -5.88 -43.03
C ALA A 374 -6.84 -5.03 -44.24
N CYS A 375 -6.25 -3.86 -44.01
CA CYS A 375 -5.81 -2.96 -45.08
C CYS A 375 -4.50 -3.39 -45.74
N ASP A 376 -4.39 -3.16 -47.05
CA ASP A 376 -3.14 -3.25 -47.80
C ASP A 376 -2.25 -2.00 -47.61
N GLU A 377 -1.02 -2.04 -48.09
CA GLU A 377 -0.06 -0.95 -47.86
C GLU A 377 -0.51 0.39 -48.48
N THR A 378 -1.23 0.34 -49.61
CA THR A 378 -1.80 1.53 -50.24
C THR A 378 -2.81 2.22 -49.32
N ARG A 379 -3.79 1.48 -48.78
CA ARG A 379 -4.77 2.02 -47.83
C ARG A 379 -4.10 2.50 -46.55
N ARG A 380 -3.15 1.75 -46.03
CA ARG A 380 -2.37 2.14 -44.84
C ARG A 380 -1.69 3.49 -45.03
N SER A 381 -1.11 3.74 -46.21
CA SER A 381 -0.54 5.04 -46.56
C SER A 381 -1.61 6.15 -46.63
N GLN A 382 -2.78 5.88 -47.21
CA GLN A 382 -3.87 6.86 -47.29
C GLN A 382 -4.46 7.19 -45.90
N ILE A 383 -4.60 6.20 -45.03
CA ILE A 383 -5.06 6.35 -43.65
C ILE A 383 -4.08 7.21 -42.84
N ARG A 384 -2.76 6.98 -42.99
CA ARG A 384 -1.75 7.84 -42.36
C ARG A 384 -1.84 9.29 -42.85
N CYS A 385 -2.04 9.49 -44.15
CA CYS A 385 -2.26 10.82 -44.72
C CYS A 385 -3.54 11.49 -44.19
N ALA A 386 -4.63 10.72 -44.06
CA ALA A 386 -5.89 11.18 -43.49
C ALA A 386 -5.74 11.64 -42.02
N ALA A 387 -5.06 10.84 -41.19
CA ALA A 387 -4.77 11.19 -39.81
C ALA A 387 -3.98 12.50 -39.72
N ARG A 388 -2.96 12.65 -40.58
CA ARG A 388 -2.13 13.85 -40.67
C ARG A 388 -2.95 15.08 -41.05
N GLU A 389 -3.71 15.01 -42.15
CA GLU A 389 -4.50 16.15 -42.62
C GLU A 389 -5.58 16.57 -41.62
N PHE A 390 -6.16 15.62 -40.89
CA PHE A 390 -7.08 15.93 -39.79
C PHE A 390 -6.39 16.76 -38.70
N LEU A 391 -5.21 16.33 -38.22
CA LEU A 391 -4.45 17.07 -37.22
C LEU A 391 -4.01 18.44 -37.71
N MET A 392 -3.69 18.58 -39.01
CA MET A 392 -3.31 19.85 -39.61
C MET A 392 -4.47 20.86 -39.71
N ARG A 393 -5.69 20.38 -39.99
CA ARG A 393 -6.84 21.24 -40.31
C ARG A 393 -7.73 21.56 -39.11
N PHE A 394 -7.85 20.65 -38.16
CA PHE A 394 -8.70 20.81 -36.98
C PHE A 394 -7.89 21.12 -35.71
N SER A 395 -8.60 21.37 -34.61
CA SER A 395 -8.05 21.49 -33.26
C SER A 395 -8.92 20.75 -32.27
N ASP A 396 -8.44 20.60 -31.03
CA ASP A 396 -9.21 20.02 -29.93
C ASP A 396 -10.50 20.82 -29.60
N GLY A 397 -10.63 22.06 -30.09
CA GLY A 397 -11.79 22.93 -29.93
C GLY A 397 -11.93 23.54 -28.53
N PHE A 398 -11.03 23.21 -27.60
CA PHE A 398 -11.15 23.61 -26.20
C PHE A 398 -10.99 25.11 -26.00
N ASP A 399 -10.07 25.74 -26.73
CA ASP A 399 -9.80 27.18 -26.59
C ASP A 399 -11.04 28.04 -26.87
N GLN A 400 -11.94 27.54 -27.73
CA GLN A 400 -13.19 28.20 -28.12
C GLN A 400 -14.37 27.84 -27.21
N LEU A 401 -14.57 26.54 -26.95
CA LEU A 401 -15.78 26.05 -26.28
C LEU A 401 -15.63 25.91 -24.77
N LYS A 402 -14.40 25.94 -24.25
CA LYS A 402 -14.07 25.73 -22.82
C LYS A 402 -14.64 24.42 -22.24
N THR A 403 -14.90 23.44 -23.09
CA THR A 403 -15.40 22.11 -22.75
C THR A 403 -14.81 21.08 -23.73
N ARG A 404 -14.85 19.80 -23.33
CA ARG A 404 -14.38 18.69 -24.18
C ARG A 404 -15.28 18.54 -25.40
N THR A 405 -14.67 18.26 -26.55
CA THR A 405 -15.36 18.08 -27.83
C THR A 405 -15.18 16.64 -28.32
N ASN A 406 -15.97 16.22 -29.30
CA ASN A 406 -15.77 14.94 -29.98
C ASN A 406 -14.45 14.84 -30.77
N TYR A 407 -13.67 15.92 -30.86
CA TYR A 407 -12.34 15.91 -31.47
C TYR A 407 -11.24 15.43 -30.51
N PHE A 408 -11.47 15.44 -29.19
CA PHE A 408 -10.44 15.08 -28.20
C PHE A 408 -9.89 13.66 -28.43
N ASP A 409 -10.77 12.66 -28.41
CA ASP A 409 -10.34 11.26 -28.60
C ASP A 409 -9.82 11.01 -30.02
N ALA A 410 -10.47 11.58 -31.04
CA ALA A 410 -10.05 11.42 -32.43
C ALA A 410 -8.66 12.04 -32.70
N GLY A 411 -8.34 13.16 -32.04
CA GLY A 411 -7.03 13.82 -32.09
C GLY A 411 -5.97 13.03 -31.35
N TYR A 412 -6.25 12.62 -30.11
CA TYR A 412 -5.34 11.78 -29.32
C TYR A 412 -4.94 10.51 -30.08
N VAL A 413 -5.92 9.81 -30.64
CA VAL A 413 -5.72 8.57 -31.38
C VAL A 413 -4.95 8.81 -32.68
N ALA A 414 -5.20 9.92 -33.40
CA ALA A 414 -4.41 10.28 -34.58
C ALA A 414 -2.94 10.54 -34.25
N ILE A 415 -2.65 11.23 -33.14
CA ILE A 415 -1.28 11.51 -32.69
C ILE A 415 -0.58 10.21 -32.30
N SER A 416 -1.24 9.39 -31.48
CA SER A 416 -0.74 8.08 -31.07
C SER A 416 -0.44 7.17 -32.26
N PHE A 417 -1.36 7.14 -33.24
CA PHE A 417 -1.23 6.33 -34.45
C PHE A 417 -0.08 6.79 -35.36
N LEU A 418 0.23 8.09 -35.39
CA LEU A 418 1.33 8.65 -36.20
C LEU A 418 2.66 8.72 -35.47
N ARG A 419 2.77 8.24 -34.22
CA ARG A 419 3.94 8.52 -33.33
C ARG A 419 5.28 8.27 -34.01
N ASP A 420 5.43 7.15 -34.73
CA ASP A 420 6.71 6.72 -35.30
C ASP A 420 7.12 7.60 -36.50
N ALA A 421 6.17 8.30 -37.12
CA ALA A 421 6.38 9.20 -38.25
C ALA A 421 6.50 10.68 -37.86
N LEU A 422 6.26 11.03 -36.59
CA LEU A 422 6.26 12.43 -36.13
C LEU A 422 7.65 13.09 -36.25
N THR A 423 8.72 12.34 -36.03
CA THR A 423 10.10 12.85 -36.07
C THR A 423 10.47 13.43 -37.43
N ASP A 424 9.89 12.90 -38.51
CA ASP A 424 10.17 13.29 -39.89
C ASP A 424 9.19 14.37 -40.41
N ASP A 425 8.25 14.86 -39.59
CA ASP A 425 7.22 15.84 -39.98
C ASP A 425 7.14 17.06 -39.02
N PRO A 426 8.01 18.07 -39.21
CA PRO A 426 8.07 19.23 -38.32
C PRO A 426 6.82 20.11 -38.36
N ASP A 427 6.08 20.12 -39.47
CA ASP A 427 4.84 20.90 -39.57
C ASP A 427 3.71 20.25 -38.78
N LEU A 428 3.63 18.91 -38.80
CA LEU A 428 2.69 18.17 -37.97
C LEU A 428 3.01 18.33 -36.48
N LEU A 429 4.29 18.25 -36.09
CA LEU A 429 4.73 18.52 -34.71
C LEU A 429 4.28 19.91 -34.24
N ARG A 430 4.46 20.95 -35.07
CA ARG A 430 3.98 22.30 -34.76
C ARG A 430 2.46 22.33 -34.59
N ALA A 431 1.71 21.69 -35.50
CA ALA A 431 0.26 21.63 -35.40
C ALA A 431 -0.23 20.93 -34.12
N ILE A 432 0.45 19.86 -33.70
CA ILE A 432 0.16 19.15 -32.44
C ILE A 432 0.34 20.08 -31.24
N GLY A 433 1.50 20.75 -31.15
CA GLY A 433 1.81 21.69 -30.06
C GLY A 433 0.88 22.91 -30.00
N ASP A 434 0.38 23.37 -31.14
CA ASP A 434 -0.52 24.53 -31.19
C ASP A 434 -1.98 24.15 -30.90
N LYS A 435 -2.45 23.01 -31.42
CA LYS A 435 -3.89 22.73 -31.58
C LYS A 435 -4.42 21.55 -30.76
N TRP A 436 -3.55 20.68 -30.22
CA TRP A 436 -3.98 19.38 -29.68
C TRP A 436 -3.48 19.06 -28.27
N VAL A 437 -2.79 20.00 -27.62
CA VAL A 437 -2.28 19.83 -26.25
C VAL A 437 -3.37 19.39 -25.28
N ASN A 438 -4.57 20.00 -25.34
CA ASN A 438 -5.63 19.67 -24.39
C ASN A 438 -6.20 18.26 -24.63
N ALA A 439 -6.26 17.82 -25.89
CA ALA A 439 -6.69 16.47 -26.23
C ALA A 439 -5.75 15.40 -25.66
N VAL A 440 -4.44 15.67 -25.63
CA VAL A 440 -3.44 14.75 -25.07
C VAL A 440 -3.50 14.73 -23.55
N VAL A 441 -3.49 15.89 -22.89
CA VAL A 441 -3.43 15.97 -21.43
C VAL A 441 -4.73 15.47 -20.78
N ALA A 442 -5.89 15.89 -21.30
CA ALA A 442 -7.19 15.59 -20.69
C ALA A 442 -7.71 14.16 -20.96
N ARG A 443 -6.99 13.35 -21.73
CA ARG A 443 -7.38 11.96 -22.01
C ARG A 443 -7.45 11.19 -20.69
N PHE A 444 -8.55 10.48 -20.43
CA PHE A 444 -8.62 9.59 -19.27
C PHE A 444 -7.46 8.58 -19.31
N HIS A 445 -6.72 8.49 -18.22
CA HIS A 445 -5.51 7.69 -18.10
C HIS A 445 -5.40 7.09 -16.70
N SER A 446 -4.63 6.01 -16.58
CA SER A 446 -4.21 5.44 -15.28
C SER A 446 -2.70 5.56 -15.05
N GLY A 447 -1.99 6.29 -15.92
CA GLY A 447 -0.53 6.47 -15.86
C GLY A 447 0.22 5.48 -16.75
N GLU A 448 -0.39 5.09 -17.86
CA GLU A 448 0.17 4.19 -18.84
C GLU A 448 1.34 4.84 -19.60
N THR A 449 2.39 4.06 -19.90
CA THR A 449 3.63 4.57 -20.53
C THR A 449 3.37 5.29 -21.85
N HIS A 450 2.48 4.75 -22.71
CA HIS A 450 2.18 5.37 -24.01
C HIS A 450 1.52 6.76 -23.88
N HIS A 451 0.71 6.98 -22.84
CA HIS A 451 0.13 8.30 -22.56
C HIS A 451 1.21 9.27 -22.08
N GLN A 452 2.10 8.80 -21.20
CA GLN A 452 3.23 9.58 -20.69
C GLN A 452 4.19 10.01 -21.81
N GLU A 453 4.43 9.16 -22.81
CA GLU A 453 5.24 9.50 -24.00
C GLU A 453 4.63 10.65 -24.80
N LEU A 454 3.31 10.61 -25.03
CA LEU A 454 2.61 11.67 -25.77
C LEU A 454 2.51 12.97 -24.96
N VAL A 455 2.34 12.88 -23.64
CA VAL A 455 2.40 14.04 -22.75
C VAL A 455 3.80 14.68 -22.77
N ALA A 456 4.85 13.86 -22.74
CA ALA A 456 6.22 14.35 -22.89
C ALA A 456 6.44 15.06 -24.22
N LEU A 457 5.93 14.49 -25.31
CA LEU A 457 5.96 15.12 -26.62
C LEU A 457 5.29 16.50 -26.64
N VAL A 458 4.05 16.62 -26.14
CA VAL A 458 3.36 17.93 -26.15
C VAL A 458 3.98 18.92 -25.17
N TYR A 459 4.59 18.44 -24.08
CA TYR A 459 5.37 19.27 -23.17
C TYR A 459 6.59 19.86 -23.86
N ASP A 460 7.35 19.08 -24.63
CA ASP A 460 8.50 19.57 -25.40
C ASP A 460 8.08 20.56 -26.50
N LEU A 461 6.93 20.33 -27.14
CA LEU A 461 6.41 21.19 -28.21
C LEU A 461 5.83 22.52 -27.69
N ASN A 462 5.09 22.48 -26.58
CA ASN A 462 4.44 23.66 -26.00
C ASN A 462 4.35 23.53 -24.45
N PRO A 463 5.44 23.84 -23.73
CA PRO A 463 5.49 23.67 -22.28
C PRO A 463 4.42 24.48 -21.54
N ASP A 464 4.16 25.72 -21.98
CA ASP A 464 3.24 26.64 -21.30
C ASP A 464 1.80 26.15 -21.39
N LYS A 465 1.32 25.84 -22.60
CA LYS A 465 -0.04 25.32 -22.82
C LYS A 465 -0.25 23.97 -22.12
N THR A 466 0.79 23.14 -22.07
CA THR A 466 0.74 21.83 -21.43
C THR A 466 0.65 21.95 -19.90
N VAL A 467 1.41 22.87 -19.29
CA VAL A 467 1.30 23.17 -17.85
C VAL A 467 -0.07 23.77 -17.50
N ASP A 468 -0.61 24.65 -18.34
CA ASP A 468 -1.96 25.20 -18.14
C ASP A 468 -3.04 24.10 -18.20
N ALA A 469 -2.89 23.13 -19.11
CA ALA A 469 -3.78 21.97 -19.18
C ALA A 469 -3.69 21.10 -17.92
N LEU A 470 -2.47 20.80 -17.47
CA LEU A 470 -2.23 20.05 -16.23
C LEU A 470 -2.89 20.72 -15.01
N LEU A 471 -2.72 22.03 -14.86
CA LEU A 471 -3.29 22.78 -13.74
C LEU A 471 -4.82 22.76 -13.74
N ARG A 472 -5.45 22.72 -14.92
CA ARG A 472 -6.91 22.58 -15.02
C ARG A 472 -7.37 21.20 -14.62
N ASP A 473 -6.73 20.15 -15.12
CA ASP A 473 -7.07 18.77 -14.77
C ASP A 473 -6.85 18.52 -13.26
N ALA A 474 -5.74 19.02 -12.70
CA ALA A 474 -5.50 18.99 -11.25
C ALA A 474 -6.57 19.75 -10.44
N LYS A 475 -7.10 20.86 -10.98
CA LYS A 475 -8.19 21.60 -10.32
C LYS A 475 -9.52 20.86 -10.41
N GLU A 476 -9.78 20.14 -11.50
CA GLU A 476 -10.95 19.28 -11.66
C GLU A 476 -10.91 18.11 -10.66
N ASP A 477 -9.79 17.39 -10.61
CA ASP A 477 -9.47 16.36 -9.61
C ASP A 477 -9.69 16.87 -8.16
N TYR A 478 -9.15 18.06 -7.86
CA TYR A 478 -9.31 18.70 -6.56
C TYR A 478 -10.80 18.93 -6.21
N ASN A 479 -11.60 19.42 -7.15
CA ASN A 479 -13.01 19.73 -6.92
C ASN A 479 -13.88 18.48 -6.81
N GLN A 480 -13.55 17.40 -7.53
CA GLN A 480 -14.32 16.16 -7.52
C GLN A 480 -14.03 15.31 -6.28
N HIS A 481 -12.75 15.10 -5.94
CA HIS A 481 -12.35 14.16 -4.89
C HIS A 481 -11.10 14.55 -4.09
N GLY A 482 -10.39 15.62 -4.46
CA GLY A 482 -9.22 16.12 -3.71
C GLY A 482 -7.89 15.41 -4.00
N HIS A 483 -7.90 14.13 -4.38
CA HIS A 483 -6.71 13.41 -4.88
C HIS A 483 -6.31 13.91 -6.27
N ILE A 484 -5.03 14.11 -6.54
CA ILE A 484 -4.57 14.62 -7.85
C ILE A 484 -3.89 13.49 -8.64
N PHE A 485 -4.52 13.07 -9.72
CA PHE A 485 -4.03 11.98 -10.59
C PHE A 485 -3.25 12.51 -11.79
N GLY A 486 -3.53 13.74 -12.23
CA GLY A 486 -2.88 14.36 -13.40
C GLY A 486 -1.35 14.37 -13.36
N TRP A 487 -0.72 14.37 -12.17
CA TRP A 487 0.74 14.31 -12.04
C TRP A 487 1.37 13.09 -12.73
N ARG A 488 0.68 11.94 -12.67
CA ARG A 488 1.18 10.66 -13.20
C ARG A 488 1.36 10.69 -14.72
N ALA A 489 0.61 11.52 -15.44
CA ALA A 489 0.74 11.67 -16.89
C ALA A 489 2.07 12.32 -17.30
N PHE A 490 2.65 13.15 -16.42
CA PHE A 490 3.87 13.94 -16.70
C PHE A 490 5.17 13.27 -16.28
N GLN A 491 5.10 12.01 -15.83
CA GLN A 491 6.23 11.30 -15.25
C GLN A 491 7.46 11.22 -16.17
N MET A 492 7.28 11.07 -17.49
CA MET A 492 8.39 10.93 -18.45
C MET A 492 9.08 12.25 -18.80
N CYS A 493 8.38 13.38 -18.68
CA CYS A 493 8.92 14.72 -18.92
C CYS A 493 9.11 15.52 -17.63
N TRP A 494 9.16 14.85 -16.47
CA TRP A 494 9.20 15.52 -15.17
C TRP A 494 10.51 16.32 -14.99
N ASP A 495 10.38 17.63 -14.81
CA ASP A 495 11.51 18.55 -14.66
C ASP A 495 11.34 19.49 -13.45
N SER A 496 12.33 20.37 -13.25
CA SER A 496 12.32 21.33 -12.13
C SER A 496 11.18 22.36 -12.20
N ARG A 497 10.65 22.65 -13.40
CA ARG A 497 9.51 23.55 -13.59
C ARG A 497 8.24 22.87 -13.08
N LEU A 498 8.00 21.62 -13.45
CA LEU A 498 6.86 20.82 -12.99
C LEU A 498 6.91 20.57 -11.48
N SER A 499 8.09 20.31 -10.91
CA SER A 499 8.29 20.29 -9.45
C SER A 499 7.87 21.61 -8.79
N GLY A 500 8.18 22.75 -9.42
CA GLY A 500 7.75 24.07 -8.97
C GLY A 500 6.23 24.28 -9.03
N VAL A 501 5.59 23.86 -10.12
CA VAL A 501 4.13 23.93 -10.33
C VAL A 501 3.40 23.11 -9.26
N LEU A 502 3.79 21.84 -9.07
CA LEU A 502 3.21 20.97 -8.03
C LEU A 502 3.42 21.57 -6.63
N GLY A 503 4.61 22.11 -6.35
CA GLY A 503 4.91 22.76 -5.09
C GLY A 503 4.07 24.00 -4.81
N ALA A 504 3.75 24.79 -5.85
CA ALA A 504 2.85 25.94 -5.75
C ALA A 504 1.39 25.52 -5.56
N PHE A 505 0.94 24.52 -6.31
CA PHE A 505 -0.40 23.94 -6.19
C PHE A 505 -0.64 23.38 -4.77
N SER A 506 0.33 22.64 -4.24
CA SER A 506 0.28 22.09 -2.87
C SER A 506 0.16 23.18 -1.80
N ILE A 507 0.80 24.35 -1.99
CA ILE A 507 0.67 25.49 -1.08
C ILE A 507 -0.71 26.15 -1.20
N ALA A 508 -1.21 26.34 -2.42
CA ALA A 508 -2.52 26.94 -2.67
C ALA A 508 -3.66 26.10 -2.07
N HIS A 509 -3.47 24.78 -2.01
CA HIS A 509 -4.46 23.81 -1.53
C HIS A 509 -4.04 23.11 -0.21
N VAL A 510 -3.20 23.77 0.60
CA VAL A 510 -2.59 23.18 1.81
C VAL A 510 -3.59 22.70 2.88
N CYS A 511 -4.84 23.19 2.83
CA CYS A 511 -5.90 22.76 3.73
C CYS A 511 -6.53 21.41 3.33
N ASN A 512 -6.30 20.91 2.11
CA ASN A 512 -6.83 19.63 1.65
C ASN A 512 -5.80 18.51 1.85
N ARG A 513 -6.14 17.56 2.72
CA ARG A 513 -5.29 16.44 3.07
C ARG A 513 -4.98 15.54 1.87
N ALA A 514 -5.98 15.13 1.10
CA ALA A 514 -5.82 14.24 -0.05
C ALA A 514 -4.91 14.83 -1.13
N THR A 515 -5.03 16.14 -1.36
CA THR A 515 -4.18 16.88 -2.30
C THR A 515 -2.73 16.87 -1.88
N LEU A 516 -2.45 17.18 -0.60
CA LEU A 516 -1.08 17.14 -0.07
C LEU A 516 -0.48 15.74 -0.15
N ILE A 517 -1.24 14.70 0.23
CA ILE A 517 -0.75 13.32 0.22
C ILE A 517 -0.42 12.89 -1.21
N SER A 518 -1.37 12.99 -2.14
CA SER A 518 -1.15 12.55 -3.54
C SER A 518 -0.01 13.32 -4.21
N SER A 519 0.05 14.64 -4.02
CA SER A 519 1.06 15.50 -4.67
C SER A 519 2.46 15.31 -4.08
N LEU A 520 2.59 15.30 -2.75
CA LEU A 520 3.92 15.22 -2.12
C LEU A 520 4.51 13.80 -2.16
N SER A 521 3.67 12.76 -2.12
CA SER A 521 4.11 11.39 -2.42
C SER A 521 4.66 11.28 -3.84
N PHE A 522 3.94 11.82 -4.82
CA PHE A 522 4.41 11.86 -6.21
C PHE A 522 5.72 12.64 -6.34
N LEU A 523 5.82 13.81 -5.71
CA LEU A 523 7.04 14.64 -5.76
C LEU A 523 8.26 13.90 -5.17
N LEU A 524 8.11 13.20 -4.04
CA LEU A 524 9.21 12.40 -3.48
C LEU A 524 9.68 11.32 -4.47
N GLU A 525 8.75 10.63 -5.12
CA GLU A 525 9.07 9.56 -6.06
C GLU A 525 9.80 10.06 -7.32
N ARG A 526 9.44 11.24 -7.82
CA ARG A 526 10.01 11.78 -9.07
C ARG A 526 11.22 12.68 -8.86
N ASP A 527 11.16 13.54 -7.85
CA ASP A 527 12.17 14.55 -7.58
C ASP A 527 12.34 14.70 -6.07
N SER A 528 13.05 13.73 -5.49
CA SER A 528 13.32 13.71 -4.05
C SER A 528 14.05 14.97 -3.60
N VAL A 529 14.90 15.59 -4.44
CA VAL A 529 15.62 16.82 -4.10
C VAL A 529 14.65 17.99 -3.96
N ALA A 530 13.72 18.16 -4.91
CA ALA A 530 12.68 19.19 -4.82
C ALA A 530 11.73 18.95 -3.65
N PHE A 531 11.34 17.70 -3.40
CA PHE A 531 10.55 17.33 -2.22
C PHE A 531 11.23 17.79 -0.93
N HIS A 532 12.49 17.41 -0.71
CA HIS A 532 13.22 17.80 0.50
C HIS A 532 13.36 19.33 0.58
N LYS A 533 13.73 20.01 -0.52
CA LYS A 533 13.83 21.47 -0.56
C LYS A 533 12.51 22.14 -0.18
N TRP A 534 11.37 21.61 -0.63
CA TRP A 534 10.04 22.11 -0.29
C TRP A 534 9.71 21.85 1.19
N MET A 535 9.98 20.65 1.70
CA MET A 535 9.75 20.27 3.10
C MET A 535 10.60 21.10 4.08
N TRP A 536 11.89 21.27 3.81
CA TRP A 536 12.80 22.13 4.59
C TRP A 536 12.35 23.60 4.60
N ARG A 537 11.65 24.06 3.56
CA ARG A 537 11.08 25.40 3.49
C ARG A 537 9.77 25.52 4.29
N ILE A 538 8.89 24.52 4.22
CA ILE A 538 7.54 24.64 4.79
C ILE A 538 7.49 24.23 6.27
N LEU A 539 8.18 23.16 6.69
CA LEU A 539 8.05 22.60 8.04
C LEU A 539 8.43 23.59 9.16
N PRO A 540 9.48 24.43 9.04
CA PRO A 540 9.77 25.45 10.05
C PRO A 540 8.67 26.53 10.15
N ARG A 541 7.89 26.72 9.09
CA ARG A 541 6.81 27.71 9.00
C ARG A 541 5.42 27.11 9.21
N ALA A 542 5.33 25.80 9.44
CA ALA A 542 4.06 25.08 9.53
C ALA A 542 3.20 25.54 10.71
N HIS A 543 3.80 26.15 11.74
CA HIS A 543 3.08 26.79 12.86
C HIS A 543 2.19 27.98 12.43
N ARG A 544 2.36 28.51 11.21
CA ARG A 544 1.53 29.58 10.64
C ARG A 544 0.30 29.05 9.89
N LEU A 545 0.25 27.74 9.66
CA LEU A 545 -0.87 27.07 8.99
C LEU A 545 -1.92 26.63 10.01
N THR A 546 -3.06 26.15 9.54
CA THR A 546 -4.03 25.47 10.40
C THR A 546 -3.41 24.22 11.02
N GLU A 547 -3.91 23.82 12.19
CA GLU A 547 -3.35 22.66 12.90
C GLU A 547 -3.51 21.37 12.06
N ASP A 548 -4.60 21.21 11.32
CA ASP A 548 -4.81 20.05 10.44
C ASP A 548 -3.82 20.00 9.27
N ALA A 549 -3.51 21.15 8.66
CA ALA A 549 -2.49 21.26 7.63
C ALA A 549 -1.10 20.95 8.20
N ARG A 550 -0.79 21.48 9.38
CA ARG A 550 0.47 21.21 10.09
C ARG A 550 0.63 19.72 10.42
N VAL A 551 -0.40 19.08 10.97
CA VAL A 551 -0.43 17.64 11.24
C VAL A 551 -0.21 16.85 9.95
N THR A 552 -0.89 17.22 8.87
CA THR A 552 -0.76 16.54 7.57
C THR A 552 0.67 16.62 7.03
N LEU A 553 1.28 17.81 7.04
CA LEU A 553 2.66 17.99 6.57
C LEU A 553 3.68 17.23 7.43
N LEU A 554 3.51 17.23 8.76
CA LEU A 554 4.36 16.45 9.66
C LEU A 554 4.20 14.95 9.43
N ALA A 555 2.97 14.47 9.22
CA ALA A 555 2.71 13.07 8.90
C ALA A 555 3.35 12.66 7.57
N ILE A 556 3.23 13.49 6.53
CA ILE A 556 3.89 13.26 5.23
C ILE A 556 5.41 13.24 5.39
N ALA A 557 6.00 14.20 6.10
CA ALA A 557 7.44 14.24 6.39
C ALA A 557 7.91 12.94 7.03
N PHE A 558 7.21 12.52 8.08
CA PHE A 558 7.58 11.39 8.91
C PHE A 558 7.31 10.04 8.23
N ALA A 559 6.28 9.93 7.41
CA ALA A 559 5.98 8.70 6.67
C ALA A 559 6.92 8.51 5.47
N LEU A 560 7.21 9.58 4.73
CA LEU A 560 7.89 9.52 3.44
C LEU A 560 9.41 9.64 3.51
N SER A 561 9.91 10.52 4.38
CA SER A 561 11.36 10.71 4.58
C SER A 561 11.72 10.97 6.05
N PRO A 562 11.47 9.98 6.94
CA PRO A 562 11.68 10.15 8.37
C PRO A 562 13.14 10.41 8.75
N ALA A 563 14.10 9.87 8.01
CA ALA A 563 15.53 10.00 8.31
C ALA A 563 16.04 11.42 8.03
N ASP A 564 15.77 11.93 6.83
CA ASP A 564 16.29 13.21 6.35
C ASP A 564 15.57 14.41 6.98
N LEU A 565 14.32 14.23 7.42
CA LEU A 565 13.50 15.29 8.02
C LEU A 565 13.33 15.14 9.54
N TRP A 566 14.03 14.18 10.16
CA TRP A 566 13.93 13.91 11.59
C TRP A 566 14.12 15.17 12.44
N ASP A 567 15.23 15.90 12.24
CA ASP A 567 15.62 17.01 13.09
C ASP A 567 14.65 18.20 13.04
N VAL A 568 13.83 18.31 11.99
CA VAL A 568 12.82 19.38 11.85
C VAL A 568 11.42 18.92 12.25
N ALA A 569 11.06 17.70 11.89
CA ALA A 569 9.73 17.15 12.15
C ALA A 569 9.61 16.64 13.59
N TRP A 570 10.61 15.89 14.07
CA TRP A 570 10.56 15.21 15.36
C TRP A 570 10.35 16.16 16.54
N PRO A 571 11.09 17.29 16.70
CA PRO A 571 10.85 18.19 17.84
C PRO A 571 9.43 18.79 17.87
N GLN A 572 8.81 18.97 16.70
CA GLN A 572 7.44 19.47 16.61
C GLN A 572 6.38 18.40 16.92
N ILE A 573 6.71 17.14 16.65
CA ILE A 573 5.91 15.96 16.99
C ILE A 573 6.05 15.68 18.48
N SER A 574 7.25 15.41 18.98
CA SER A 574 7.51 15.03 20.37
C SER A 574 7.24 16.14 21.39
N GLY A 575 7.24 17.41 20.97
CA GLY A 575 6.98 18.55 21.84
C GLY A 575 5.50 18.76 22.23
N ASP A 576 4.56 18.04 21.62
CA ASP A 576 3.12 18.21 21.84
C ASP A 576 2.40 16.85 21.70
N ALA A 577 1.84 16.34 22.80
CA ALA A 577 1.26 14.99 22.86
C ALA A 577 0.02 14.82 21.96
N ASP A 578 -0.83 15.84 21.86
CA ASP A 578 -2.05 15.77 21.04
C ASP A 578 -1.70 15.83 19.55
N ARG A 579 -0.73 16.68 19.18
CA ARG A 579 -0.21 16.71 17.81
C ARG A 579 0.46 15.40 17.45
N ALA A 580 1.31 14.86 18.34
CA ALA A 580 1.95 13.56 18.14
C ALA A 580 0.91 12.46 17.90
N ARG A 581 -0.17 12.44 18.69
CA ARG A 581 -1.27 11.49 18.53
C ARG A 581 -1.90 11.59 17.13
N LYS A 582 -2.25 12.80 16.68
CA LYS A 582 -2.84 13.03 15.36
C LYS A 582 -1.89 12.66 14.22
N VAL A 583 -0.61 13.03 14.32
CA VAL A 583 0.42 12.72 13.32
C VAL A 583 0.61 11.20 13.20
N LEU A 584 0.82 10.50 14.31
CA LEU A 584 1.07 9.05 14.29
C LEU A 584 -0.15 8.25 13.81
N LEU A 585 -1.38 8.68 14.15
CA LEU A 585 -2.61 8.12 13.57
C LEU A 585 -2.65 8.32 12.05
N SER A 586 -2.31 9.51 11.56
CA SER A 586 -2.28 9.82 10.12
C SER A 586 -1.22 9.01 9.37
N VAL A 587 -0.01 8.89 9.93
CA VAL A 587 1.09 8.08 9.38
C VAL A 587 0.65 6.63 9.24
N ALA A 588 0.13 6.03 10.29
CA ALA A 588 -0.21 4.62 10.30
C ALA A 588 -1.44 4.27 9.45
N SER A 589 -2.46 5.14 9.41
CA SER A 589 -3.76 4.82 8.78
C SER A 589 -3.88 5.21 7.31
N THR A 590 -3.29 6.32 6.90
CA THR A 590 -3.60 6.95 5.60
C THR A 590 -2.40 6.98 4.66
N LEU A 591 -1.19 7.06 5.22
CA LEU A 591 0.03 7.09 4.43
C LEU A 591 0.64 5.70 4.24
N ASP A 592 0.22 4.73 5.05
CA ASP A 592 0.76 3.36 5.04
C ASP A 592 0.33 2.55 3.80
N PHE A 593 -0.81 2.83 3.15
CA PHE A 593 -1.24 2.03 1.98
C PHE A 593 -0.37 2.26 0.72
N GLU A 594 0.17 3.46 0.52
CA GLU A 594 1.08 3.81 -0.58
C GLU A 594 2.57 3.70 -0.16
N ALA A 595 2.91 3.99 1.12
CA ALA A 595 4.28 3.97 1.64
C ALA A 595 4.81 2.58 2.02
N ARG A 596 3.95 1.54 2.11
CA ARG A 596 4.28 0.14 2.52
C ARG A 596 5.41 -0.55 1.76
N LYS A 597 5.91 0.03 0.67
CA LYS A 597 7.09 -0.51 -0.04
C LYS A 597 8.43 -0.10 0.60
N ARG A 598 8.47 0.88 1.53
CA ARG A 598 9.74 1.39 2.08
C ARG A 598 9.77 1.26 3.60
N LYS A 599 10.63 0.36 4.11
CA LYS A 599 10.94 0.32 5.55
C LYS A 599 11.59 1.65 5.95
N PRO A 600 11.10 2.35 6.98
CA PRO A 600 11.70 3.60 7.43
C PRO A 600 13.16 3.35 7.83
N ARG A 601 14.10 4.03 7.16
CA ARG A 601 15.54 3.94 7.47
C ARG A 601 15.88 4.87 8.64
N LEU A 602 15.45 4.51 9.83
CA LEU A 602 15.80 5.23 11.06
C LEU A 602 16.99 4.56 11.76
N THR A 603 17.80 5.35 12.48
CA THR A 603 18.85 4.81 13.34
C THR A 603 18.26 4.06 14.52
N ALA A 604 19.06 3.22 15.20
CA ALA A 604 18.61 2.54 16.42
C ALA A 604 18.10 3.55 17.46
N GLN A 605 18.78 4.68 17.62
CA GLN A 605 18.38 5.75 18.53
C GLN A 605 17.02 6.36 18.17
N GLN A 606 16.80 6.70 16.90
CA GLN A 606 15.54 7.27 16.43
C GLN A 606 14.38 6.29 16.55
N LEU A 607 14.59 5.01 16.20
CA LEU A 607 13.61 3.95 16.38
C LEU A 607 13.22 3.78 17.85
N SER A 608 14.18 3.84 18.76
CA SER A 608 13.93 3.75 20.19
C SER A 608 13.12 4.94 20.71
N SER A 609 13.44 6.17 20.29
CA SER A 609 12.64 7.35 20.64
C SER A 609 11.20 7.28 20.10
N LEU A 610 11.03 6.77 18.89
CA LEU A 610 9.71 6.54 18.30
C LEU A 610 8.93 5.45 19.04
N ALA A 611 9.58 4.33 19.38
CA ALA A 611 8.99 3.26 20.16
C ALA A 611 8.51 3.77 21.52
N GLU A 612 9.35 4.52 22.22
CA GLU A 612 9.01 5.13 23.51
C GLU A 612 7.75 6.01 23.41
N LEU A 613 7.71 6.92 22.42
CA LEU A 613 6.57 7.80 22.20
C LEU A 613 5.29 7.02 21.85
N LEU A 614 5.40 5.97 21.02
CA LEU A 614 4.28 5.11 20.66
C LEU A 614 3.72 4.37 21.87
N TYR A 615 4.56 3.79 22.73
CA TYR A 615 4.09 3.12 23.95
C TYR A 615 3.50 4.11 24.95
N SER A 616 4.03 5.34 25.06
CA SER A 616 3.46 6.38 25.92
C SER A 616 2.10 6.88 25.46
N LEU A 617 1.92 7.16 24.16
CA LEU A 617 0.66 7.74 23.64
C LEU A 617 -0.39 6.68 23.32
N PHE A 618 0.06 5.49 22.93
CA PHE A 618 -0.75 4.38 22.46
C PHE A 618 -0.28 3.09 23.13
N PRO A 619 -0.49 2.94 24.45
CA PRO A 619 -0.14 1.69 25.14
C PRO A 619 -0.81 0.48 24.47
N PRO A 620 -0.26 -0.73 24.59
CA PRO A 620 -0.94 -1.95 24.17
C PRO A 620 -2.23 -2.17 24.98
N ASP A 621 -3.34 -1.58 24.56
CA ASP A 621 -4.64 -1.83 25.18
C ASP A 621 -5.17 -3.21 24.77
N GLU A 622 -5.64 -3.99 25.74
CA GLU A 622 -6.42 -5.22 25.50
C GLU A 622 -7.78 -4.92 24.82
N LYS A 623 -8.27 -3.68 24.91
CA LYS A 623 -9.57 -3.22 24.39
C LYS A 623 -9.43 -2.42 23.09
N LEU A 624 -8.74 -2.98 22.09
CA LEU A 624 -8.86 -2.45 20.73
C LEU A 624 -10.23 -2.89 20.18
N GLU A 625 -11.14 -1.93 19.97
CA GLU A 625 -12.34 -2.12 19.16
C GLU A 625 -11.89 -2.63 17.79
N ARG A 626 -12.13 -3.92 17.52
CA ARG A 626 -11.97 -4.48 16.17
C ARG A 626 -13.32 -4.38 15.50
N HIS A 627 -13.45 -3.36 14.66
CA HIS A 627 -14.48 -3.33 13.65
C HIS A 627 -14.05 -4.36 12.58
N GLY A 628 -14.75 -5.50 12.49
CA GLY A 628 -14.63 -6.52 11.44
C GLY A 628 -14.35 -5.95 10.04
N GLY A 629 -13.22 -6.37 9.47
CA GLY A 629 -12.80 -6.06 8.11
C GLY A 629 -12.06 -4.72 7.93
N VAL A 630 -12.36 -3.68 8.72
CA VAL A 630 -11.76 -2.35 8.57
C VAL A 630 -10.66 -2.12 9.60
N VAL A 631 -9.43 -1.90 9.14
CA VAL A 631 -8.32 -1.51 10.01
C VAL A 631 -8.55 -0.07 10.48
N THR A 632 -8.92 0.12 11.74
CA THR A 632 -9.12 1.45 12.32
C THR A 632 -7.79 2.20 12.42
N PRO A 633 -7.77 3.55 12.45
CA PRO A 633 -6.53 4.28 12.67
C PRO A 633 -5.80 3.86 13.96
N ARG A 634 -6.53 3.49 15.00
CA ARG A 634 -5.96 3.01 16.26
C ARG A 634 -5.31 1.63 16.12
N GLN A 635 -5.93 0.72 15.36
CA GLN A 635 -5.35 -0.58 15.02
C GLN A 635 -4.12 -0.42 14.13
N ALA A 636 -4.20 0.43 13.12
CA ALA A 636 -3.07 0.74 12.24
C ALA A 636 -1.86 1.24 13.03
N VAL A 637 -2.06 2.10 14.04
CA VAL A 637 -0.98 2.53 14.94
C VAL A 637 -0.43 1.36 15.78
N GLY A 638 -1.27 0.42 16.19
CA GLY A 638 -0.84 -0.81 16.86
C GLY A 638 0.06 -1.68 15.97
N ASP A 639 -0.27 -1.81 14.69
CA ASP A 639 0.52 -2.53 13.70
C ASP A 639 1.83 -1.80 13.40
N TYR A 640 1.76 -0.48 13.25
CA TYR A 640 2.93 0.39 13.09
C TYR A 640 3.89 0.27 14.28
N ARG A 641 3.38 0.27 15.52
CA ARG A 641 4.17 0.04 16.73
C ARG A 641 4.87 -1.31 16.71
N ARG A 642 4.17 -2.38 16.30
CA ARG A 642 4.80 -3.70 16.13
C ARG A 642 5.92 -3.64 15.09
N GLY A 643 5.69 -3.03 13.94
CA GLY A 643 6.71 -2.85 12.89
C GLY A 643 7.94 -2.06 13.36
N VAL A 644 7.75 -0.98 14.14
CA VAL A 644 8.86 -0.21 14.74
C VAL A 644 9.63 -1.09 15.72
N MET A 645 8.95 -1.83 16.59
CA MET A 645 9.62 -2.73 17.53
C MET A 645 10.36 -3.87 16.84
N ASP A 646 9.81 -4.41 15.76
CA ASP A 646 10.47 -5.44 14.95
C ASP A 646 11.74 -4.89 14.30
N ALA A 647 11.73 -3.61 13.87
CA ALA A 647 12.92 -2.93 13.37
C ALA A 647 13.98 -2.72 14.47
N VAL A 648 13.59 -2.33 15.70
CA VAL A 648 14.52 -2.25 16.84
C VAL A 648 15.12 -3.63 17.14
N THR A 649 14.29 -4.67 17.20
CA THR A 649 14.73 -6.04 17.47
C THR A 649 15.68 -6.58 16.40
N ALA A 650 15.40 -6.30 15.12
CA ALA A 650 16.23 -6.75 14.00
C ALA A 650 17.53 -5.96 13.82
N SER A 651 17.72 -4.84 14.53
CA SER A 651 18.93 -4.02 14.44
C SER A 651 20.17 -4.77 14.91
N THR A 652 21.30 -4.58 14.21
CA THR A 652 22.62 -5.07 14.62
C THR A 652 23.45 -4.02 15.36
N ASP A 653 22.84 -2.90 15.77
CA ASP A 653 23.46 -1.85 16.60
C ASP A 653 23.38 -2.23 18.10
N HIS A 654 24.40 -1.96 18.89
CA HIS A 654 24.41 -2.26 20.33
C HIS A 654 23.39 -1.39 21.07
N PHE A 655 23.19 -0.16 20.61
CA PHE A 655 22.26 0.79 21.21
C PHE A 655 20.82 0.26 21.25
N ALA A 656 20.40 -0.51 20.24
CA ALA A 656 19.06 -1.10 20.20
C ALA A 656 18.81 -2.04 21.40
N GLY A 657 19.83 -2.80 21.81
CA GLY A 657 19.76 -3.67 22.99
C GLY A 657 19.62 -2.87 24.29
N GLU A 658 20.44 -1.83 24.47
CA GLU A 658 20.36 -0.94 25.64
C GLU A 658 19.01 -0.21 25.73
N ALA A 659 18.49 0.21 24.58
CA ALA A 659 17.19 0.88 24.50
C ALA A 659 16.04 -0.07 24.86
N LEU A 660 16.08 -1.33 24.43
CA LEU A 660 15.08 -2.33 24.85
C LEU A 660 15.08 -2.54 26.37
N LEU A 661 16.26 -2.58 26.99
CA LEU A 661 16.38 -2.66 28.45
C LEU A 661 15.87 -1.38 29.14
N THR A 662 16.08 -0.21 28.54
CA THR A 662 15.56 1.06 29.03
C THR A 662 14.03 1.12 28.96
N LEU A 663 13.45 0.67 27.84
CA LEU A 663 12.01 0.55 27.66
C LEU A 663 11.39 -0.42 28.66
N ALA A 664 12.05 -1.56 28.92
CA ALA A 664 11.63 -2.54 29.93
C ALA A 664 11.52 -1.92 31.33
N LYS A 665 12.48 -1.08 31.71
CA LYS A 665 12.45 -0.35 32.99
C LYS A 665 11.37 0.74 33.01
N LYS A 666 11.13 1.41 31.89
CA LYS A 666 10.19 2.55 31.81
C LYS A 666 8.72 2.10 31.77
N PHE A 667 8.43 0.94 31.20
CA PHE A 667 7.08 0.40 31.05
C PHE A 667 6.97 -1.01 31.69
N PRO A 668 6.86 -1.11 33.03
CA PRO A 668 6.88 -2.39 33.74
C PRO A 668 5.78 -3.37 33.30
N ASP A 669 4.61 -2.87 32.92
CA ASP A 669 3.49 -3.71 32.44
C ASP A 669 3.85 -4.55 31.19
N TRP A 670 4.86 -4.11 30.43
CA TRP A 670 5.32 -4.76 29.20
C TRP A 670 6.78 -5.24 29.29
N GLU A 671 7.35 -5.29 30.50
CA GLU A 671 8.75 -5.68 30.75
C GLU A 671 9.09 -7.02 30.06
N ILE A 672 8.19 -8.00 30.19
CA ILE A 672 8.37 -9.32 29.58
C ILE A 672 8.53 -9.21 28.06
N GLU A 673 7.68 -8.43 27.37
CA GLU A 673 7.78 -8.26 25.92
C GLU A 673 9.14 -7.68 25.52
N PHE A 674 9.59 -6.62 26.20
CA PHE A 674 10.87 -5.97 25.90
C PHE A 674 12.06 -6.89 26.18
N MET A 675 12.02 -7.69 27.25
CA MET A 675 13.07 -8.65 27.57
C MET A 675 13.14 -9.81 26.56
N TRP A 676 11.99 -10.26 26.05
CA TRP A 676 11.94 -11.21 24.93
C TRP A 676 12.56 -10.61 23.66
N ARG A 677 12.17 -9.39 23.30
CA ARG A 677 12.74 -8.66 22.15
C ARG A 677 14.25 -8.42 22.32
N TYR A 678 14.73 -8.13 23.53
CA TYR A 678 16.16 -8.01 23.81
C TYR A 678 16.91 -9.32 23.54
N ARG A 679 16.35 -10.46 23.97
CA ARG A 679 16.94 -11.78 23.68
C ARG A 679 16.99 -12.08 22.18
N ASP A 680 15.93 -11.75 21.45
CA ASP A 680 15.89 -11.95 20.00
C ASP A 680 16.81 -10.99 19.24
N HIS A 681 16.99 -9.77 19.75
CA HIS A 681 18.02 -8.86 19.29
C HIS A 681 19.43 -9.44 19.46
N LEU A 682 19.76 -9.99 20.64
CA LEU A 682 21.05 -10.67 20.86
C LEU A 682 21.24 -11.89 19.95
N ARG A 683 20.17 -12.64 19.66
CA ARG A 683 20.22 -13.76 18.69
C ARG A 683 20.49 -13.24 17.28
N THR A 684 19.80 -12.18 16.86
CA THR A 684 19.97 -11.57 15.54
C THR A 684 21.39 -11.03 15.36
N ARG A 685 21.89 -10.26 16.34
CA ARG A 685 23.28 -9.79 16.38
C ARG A 685 24.27 -10.94 16.23
N ARG A 686 24.12 -12.00 17.04
CA ARG A 686 24.99 -13.18 16.93
C ARG A 686 24.90 -13.81 15.56
N ARG A 687 23.69 -14.02 15.02
CA ARG A 687 23.51 -14.64 13.71
C ARG A 687 24.13 -13.84 12.56
N VAL A 688 24.10 -12.51 12.63
CA VAL A 688 24.56 -11.62 11.54
C VAL A 688 26.04 -11.25 11.69
N LEU A 689 26.50 -10.98 12.91
CA LEU A 689 27.87 -10.51 13.17
C LEU A 689 28.85 -11.65 13.48
N TRP A 690 28.38 -12.85 13.81
CA TRP A 690 29.27 -13.99 14.05
C TRP A 690 29.81 -14.51 12.72
N ALA A 691 31.12 -14.38 12.54
CA ALA A 691 31.86 -15.13 11.53
C ALA A 691 32.35 -16.43 12.17
N PRO A 692 31.78 -17.60 11.83
CA PRO A 692 32.28 -18.88 12.34
C PRO A 692 33.64 -19.19 11.72
N PRO A 693 34.57 -19.84 12.46
CA PRO A 693 35.75 -20.41 11.86
C PRO A 693 35.34 -21.47 10.82
N SER A 694 36.09 -21.58 9.74
CA SER A 694 35.89 -22.62 8.73
C SER A 694 36.16 -24.01 9.31
N PRO A 695 35.59 -25.08 8.73
CA PRO A 695 35.90 -26.45 9.16
C PRO A 695 37.39 -26.77 9.14
N GLU A 696 38.14 -26.21 8.18
CA GLU A 696 39.59 -26.41 8.06
C GLU A 696 40.35 -25.71 9.19
N GLU A 697 39.98 -24.47 9.53
CA GLU A 697 40.53 -23.75 10.69
C GLU A 697 40.21 -24.48 12.00
N MET A 698 39.02 -25.08 12.13
CA MET A 698 38.68 -25.86 13.31
C MET A 698 39.55 -27.13 13.42
N LEU A 699 39.78 -27.83 12.31
CA LEU A 699 40.66 -29.02 12.29
C LEU A 699 42.10 -28.66 12.65
N GLN A 700 42.64 -27.57 12.10
CA GLN A 700 43.97 -27.06 12.47
C GLN A 700 44.06 -26.70 13.96
N LEU A 701 42.99 -26.12 14.53
CA LEU A 701 42.94 -25.83 15.97
C LEU A 701 42.97 -27.10 16.83
N MET A 702 42.36 -28.19 16.34
CA MET A 702 42.31 -29.47 17.03
C MET A 702 43.61 -30.26 16.95
N GLU A 703 44.46 -30.01 15.95
CA GLU A 703 45.75 -30.69 15.76
C GLU A 703 46.82 -30.23 16.77
N CYS A 704 46.71 -29.01 17.31
CA CYS A 704 47.63 -28.48 18.31
C CYS A 704 46.89 -28.11 19.60
N ALA A 705 47.12 -28.85 20.70
CA ALA A 705 46.47 -28.60 22.00
C ALA A 705 46.70 -27.18 22.55
N ASP A 706 47.82 -26.54 22.18
CA ASP A 706 48.17 -25.19 22.58
C ASP A 706 47.69 -24.11 21.59
N ALA A 707 47.04 -24.48 20.47
CA ALA A 707 46.53 -23.51 19.51
C ALA A 707 45.42 -22.67 20.14
N ARG A 708 45.35 -21.39 19.73
CA ARG A 708 44.32 -20.44 20.14
C ARG A 708 43.79 -19.76 18.88
N PHE A 709 42.46 -19.62 18.81
CA PHE A 709 41.82 -18.87 17.74
C PHE A 709 41.81 -17.39 18.14
N ALA A 710 42.60 -16.56 17.44
CA ALA A 710 42.67 -15.13 17.71
C ALA A 710 42.04 -14.34 16.56
N SER A 711 40.90 -13.71 16.85
CA SER A 711 40.10 -12.94 15.88
C SER A 711 39.93 -11.47 16.26
N THR A 712 40.28 -11.12 17.51
CA THR A 712 40.18 -9.78 18.08
C THR A 712 41.46 -9.40 18.84
N ASP A 713 41.67 -8.10 19.09
CA ASP A 713 42.81 -7.61 19.88
C ASP A 713 42.84 -8.21 21.30
N GLU A 714 41.67 -8.54 21.86
CA GLU A 714 41.54 -9.19 23.15
C GLU A 714 42.09 -10.62 23.15
N ASP A 715 41.85 -11.36 22.07
CA ASP A 715 42.36 -12.72 21.93
C ASP A 715 43.89 -12.69 21.86
N LEU A 716 44.46 -11.75 21.08
CA LEU A 716 45.91 -11.55 21.01
C LEU A 716 46.49 -11.14 22.37
N PHE A 717 45.81 -10.25 23.09
CA PHE A 717 46.21 -9.84 24.44
C PHE A 717 46.32 -11.03 25.41
N GLN A 718 45.36 -11.97 25.37
CA GLN A 718 45.45 -13.19 26.18
C GLN A 718 46.59 -14.12 25.73
N VAL A 719 46.80 -14.28 24.42
CA VAL A 719 47.91 -15.09 23.87
C VAL A 719 49.27 -14.56 24.35
N VAL A 720 49.46 -13.25 24.38
CA VAL A 720 50.71 -12.63 24.87
C VAL A 720 50.89 -12.89 26.37
N LEU A 721 49.84 -12.75 27.19
CA LEU A 721 49.91 -13.06 28.63
C LEU A 721 50.24 -14.54 28.90
N GLU A 722 49.66 -15.47 28.15
CA GLU A 722 50.00 -16.89 28.23
C GLU A 722 51.48 -17.13 27.84
N SER A 723 51.99 -16.44 26.82
CA SER A 723 53.39 -16.52 26.39
C SER A 723 54.36 -15.99 27.45
N LEU A 724 54.03 -14.87 28.12
CA LEU A 724 54.84 -14.31 29.22
C LEU A 724 54.93 -15.26 30.42
N ASN A 725 53.85 -15.99 30.73
CA ASN A 725 53.89 -17.04 31.74
C ASN A 725 54.81 -18.20 31.35
N ARG A 726 54.87 -18.56 30.06
CA ARG A 726 55.83 -19.56 29.56
C ARG A 726 57.27 -19.03 29.60
N PHE A 727 57.48 -17.76 29.24
CA PHE A 727 58.77 -17.07 29.34
C PHE A 727 59.34 -17.16 30.74
N GLU A 728 58.58 -16.76 31.77
CA GLU A 728 59.07 -16.78 33.15
C GLU A 728 59.49 -18.18 33.59
N ARG A 729 58.71 -19.22 33.23
CA ARG A 729 59.05 -20.63 33.53
C ARG A 729 60.33 -21.07 32.83
N TYR A 730 60.49 -20.72 31.55
CA TYR A 730 61.71 -21.00 30.79
C TYR A 730 62.93 -20.28 31.40
N TYR A 731 62.78 -19.02 31.78
CA TYR A 731 63.86 -18.18 32.28
C TYR A 731 64.35 -18.58 33.68
N THR A 732 63.46 -19.07 34.55
CA THR A 732 63.74 -19.28 35.98
C THR A 732 63.72 -20.73 36.48
N ARG A 733 63.10 -21.68 35.76
CA ARG A 733 62.79 -23.02 36.30
C ARG A 733 63.32 -24.21 35.48
N GLN A 734 64.49 -24.09 34.83
CA GLN A 734 65.15 -25.19 34.11
C GLN A 734 66.55 -25.51 34.66
N GLU A 735 67.13 -26.66 34.26
CA GLU A 735 68.49 -27.09 34.64
C GLU A 735 69.59 -26.08 34.25
N LEU A 736 69.32 -25.21 33.25
CA LEU A 736 70.18 -24.10 32.83
C LEU A 736 69.35 -22.79 32.75
N PRO A 737 69.14 -22.07 33.87
CA PRO A 737 68.34 -20.85 33.88
C PRO A 737 68.91 -19.77 32.96
N ALA A 738 68.10 -19.27 32.03
CA ALA A 738 68.50 -18.19 31.12
C ALA A 738 68.55 -16.81 31.82
N VAL A 739 68.04 -16.71 33.06
CA VAL A 739 68.05 -15.47 33.85
C VAL A 739 69.42 -14.82 33.97
N GLU A 740 70.51 -15.60 33.97
CA GLU A 740 71.88 -15.08 34.00
C GLU A 740 72.17 -14.06 32.86
N ARG A 741 71.46 -14.15 31.73
CA ARG A 741 71.62 -13.23 30.59
C ARG A 741 71.21 -11.80 30.90
N LEU A 742 70.38 -11.59 31.92
CA LEU A 742 69.93 -10.26 32.37
C LEU A 742 70.83 -9.68 33.48
N TRP A 743 71.95 -10.34 33.78
CA TRP A 743 72.87 -9.92 34.83
C TRP A 743 74.26 -9.65 34.26
N ARG A 744 74.88 -8.55 34.71
CA ARG A 744 76.31 -8.28 34.55
C ARG A 744 77.04 -8.77 35.78
N TRP A 745 78.21 -9.36 35.58
CA TRP A 745 79.08 -9.83 36.66
C TRP A 745 80.54 -9.76 36.24
N GLU A 746 81.42 -9.66 37.22
CA GLU A 746 82.88 -9.65 37.04
C GLU A 746 83.48 -10.99 37.46
N LYS A 747 84.51 -11.44 36.76
CA LYS A 747 85.22 -12.68 37.10
C LYS A 747 86.39 -12.38 38.02
N LYS A 748 86.34 -12.87 39.27
CA LYS A 748 87.47 -12.83 40.21
C LYS A 748 87.91 -14.25 40.53
N GLY A 749 88.95 -14.73 39.82
CA GLY A 749 89.37 -16.13 39.86
C GLY A 749 88.34 -17.07 39.23
N ASN A 750 87.89 -18.08 39.96
CA ASN A 750 86.81 -19.00 39.54
C ASN A 750 85.41 -18.57 40.01
N ARG A 751 85.25 -17.40 40.65
CA ARG A 751 83.96 -16.91 41.16
C ARG A 751 83.48 -15.69 40.38
N ARG A 752 82.16 -15.63 40.18
CA ARG A 752 81.46 -14.44 39.67
C ARG A 752 81.13 -13.54 40.85
N VAL A 753 81.46 -12.27 40.74
CA VAL A 753 81.26 -11.24 41.78
C VAL A 753 80.66 -9.98 41.15
N ASN A 754 80.17 -9.04 41.95
CA ASN A 754 79.59 -7.77 41.48
C ASN A 754 78.40 -7.97 40.51
N HIS A 755 77.39 -8.75 40.92
CA HIS A 755 76.18 -8.95 40.13
C HIS A 755 75.34 -7.67 40.12
N GLN A 756 75.01 -7.19 38.92
CA GLN A 756 74.11 -6.06 38.71
C GLN A 756 73.12 -6.40 37.58
N PRO A 757 71.84 -5.99 37.69
CA PRO A 757 70.91 -6.10 36.59
C PRO A 757 71.43 -5.35 35.36
N LYS A 758 71.10 -5.89 34.19
CA LYS A 758 71.23 -5.18 32.93
C LYS A 758 70.12 -4.13 32.78
N GLU A 759 70.21 -3.30 31.74
CA GLU A 759 69.24 -2.21 31.52
C GLU A 759 67.87 -2.77 31.10
N GLU A 760 66.82 -1.93 31.19
CA GLU A 760 65.45 -2.30 30.77
C GLU A 760 65.41 -2.77 29.31
N GLU A 761 66.23 -2.17 28.45
CA GLU A 761 66.39 -2.52 27.05
C GLU A 761 66.80 -3.99 26.85
N ASP A 762 67.68 -4.53 27.71
CA ASP A 762 68.13 -5.92 27.65
C ASP A 762 66.99 -6.90 27.98
N LEU A 763 66.11 -6.56 28.94
CA LEU A 763 64.94 -7.37 29.29
C LEU A 763 63.92 -7.35 28.15
N SER A 764 63.65 -6.18 27.59
CA SER A 764 62.75 -6.04 26.45
C SER A 764 63.26 -6.78 25.20
N ASP A 765 64.57 -6.86 25.00
CA ASP A 765 65.19 -7.64 23.91
C ASP A 765 65.01 -9.15 24.09
N GLU A 766 65.18 -9.67 25.32
CA GLU A 766 64.91 -11.07 25.64
C GLU A 766 63.43 -11.41 25.48
N LEU A 767 62.54 -10.53 25.93
CA LEU A 767 61.09 -10.67 25.77
C LEU A 767 60.68 -10.68 24.30
N ALA A 768 61.20 -9.75 23.48
CA ALA A 768 60.90 -9.70 22.06
C ALA A 768 61.42 -10.92 21.31
N ARG A 769 62.61 -11.44 21.67
CA ARG A 769 63.15 -12.68 21.11
C ARG A 769 62.30 -13.88 21.48
N TRP A 770 61.93 -14.02 22.76
CA TRP A 770 61.05 -15.10 23.21
C TRP A 770 59.67 -15.05 22.52
N LEU A 771 59.01 -13.90 22.54
CA LEU A 771 57.69 -13.74 21.94
C LEU A 771 57.74 -14.05 20.43
N ARG A 772 58.83 -13.70 19.75
CA ARG A 772 59.05 -14.12 18.36
C ARG A 772 59.16 -15.64 18.26
N ASP A 773 60.03 -16.28 19.03
CA ASP A 773 60.25 -17.73 18.92
C ASP A 773 59.01 -18.56 19.32
N ASP A 774 58.28 -18.15 20.36
CA ASP A 774 57.08 -18.84 20.88
C ASP A 774 55.84 -18.62 20.00
N LEU A 775 55.74 -17.46 19.32
CA LEU A 775 54.54 -17.06 18.57
C LEU A 775 54.72 -17.06 17.04
N GLN A 776 55.95 -17.07 16.49
CA GLN A 776 56.19 -17.01 15.04
C GLN A 776 55.70 -18.26 14.30
N SER A 777 55.79 -19.44 14.90
CA SER A 777 55.23 -20.68 14.35
C SER A 777 53.69 -20.67 14.28
N ARG A 778 53.05 -19.63 14.85
CA ARG A 778 51.60 -19.44 14.97
C ARG A 778 51.10 -18.23 14.18
N GLY A 779 51.92 -17.65 13.30
CA GLY A 779 51.53 -16.54 12.40
C GLY A 779 51.50 -15.15 13.03
N ILE A 780 52.10 -14.95 14.21
CA ILE A 780 52.12 -13.67 14.93
C ILE A 780 53.46 -12.95 14.68
N ILE A 781 53.41 -11.67 14.30
CA ILE A 781 54.57 -10.82 13.99
C ILE A 781 54.93 -9.96 15.20
N VAL A 782 56.12 -10.16 15.76
CA VAL A 782 56.59 -9.42 16.94
C VAL A 782 57.64 -8.38 16.55
N GLY A 783 57.34 -7.10 16.78
CA GLY A 783 58.24 -5.97 16.56
C GLY A 783 58.77 -5.38 17.88
N ARG A 784 60.05 -5.01 17.91
CA ARG A 784 60.75 -4.35 19.02
C ARG A 784 61.11 -2.93 18.59
N GLU A 785 61.05 -1.95 19.48
CA GLU A 785 61.34 -0.53 19.17
C GLU A 785 60.56 -0.02 17.95
N VAL A 786 59.32 -0.49 17.81
CA VAL A 786 58.53 -0.16 16.63
C VAL A 786 58.16 1.32 16.71
N GLN A 787 58.62 2.04 15.71
CA GLN A 787 58.36 3.44 15.59
C GLN A 787 56.89 3.66 15.23
N ILE A 788 56.08 4.11 16.19
CA ILE A 788 54.67 4.43 15.94
C ILE A 788 54.54 5.82 15.29
N GLU A 789 55.43 6.76 15.65
CA GLU A 789 55.57 8.09 15.02
C GLU A 789 57.03 8.58 14.93
N ARG A 790 57.30 9.67 14.19
CA ARG A 790 58.64 10.29 14.13
C ARG A 790 59.13 10.66 15.55
N LYS A 791 60.13 9.92 16.05
CA LYS A 791 60.81 10.05 17.37
C LYS A 791 60.14 9.39 18.59
N GLN A 792 59.12 8.53 18.42
CA GLN A 792 58.55 7.74 19.53
C GLN A 792 58.65 6.24 19.23
N LYS A 793 59.17 5.46 20.18
CA LYS A 793 59.42 4.01 20.07
C LYS A 793 58.82 3.33 21.30
N THR A 794 57.90 2.38 21.10
CA THR A 794 57.45 1.50 22.19
C THR A 794 58.49 0.45 22.51
N ASP A 795 58.42 -0.10 23.72
CA ASP A 795 59.28 -1.21 24.07
C ASP A 795 59.03 -2.42 23.17
N VAL A 796 57.85 -3.04 23.28
CA VAL A 796 57.50 -4.18 22.43
C VAL A 796 56.10 -3.97 21.84
N LEU A 797 55.96 -4.18 20.53
CA LEU A 797 54.70 -4.11 19.82
C LEU A 797 54.41 -5.47 19.18
N VAL A 798 53.37 -6.14 19.67
CA VAL A 798 52.94 -7.43 19.13
C VAL A 798 51.82 -7.19 18.13
N LYS A 799 52.00 -7.68 16.90
CA LYS A 799 51.00 -7.60 15.83
C LYS A 799 50.64 -9.00 15.33
N ALA A 800 49.37 -9.27 15.09
CA ALA A 800 48.92 -10.50 14.44
C ALA A 800 47.98 -10.17 13.29
N ILE A 801 47.97 -11.01 12.25
CA ILE A 801 46.98 -10.89 11.17
C ILE A 801 45.82 -11.80 11.56
N ALA A 802 44.62 -11.23 11.70
CA ALA A 802 43.44 -12.04 11.94
C ALA A 802 43.16 -12.90 10.69
N ALA A 803 43.01 -14.22 10.88
CA ALA A 803 42.79 -15.16 9.78
C ALA A 803 41.41 -15.00 9.10
N VAL A 804 40.49 -14.23 9.70
CA VAL A 804 39.08 -14.21 9.33
C VAL A 804 38.61 -12.80 9.00
N ALA A 805 38.93 -12.34 7.80
CA ALA A 805 38.13 -11.39 7.02
C ALA A 805 38.79 -11.20 5.64
N SER A 806 37.99 -10.86 4.64
CA SER A 806 38.46 -10.33 3.34
C SER A 806 39.26 -9.02 3.44
N ASP A 807 39.48 -8.53 4.66
CA ASP A 807 40.27 -7.38 5.01
C ASP A 807 41.32 -7.82 6.04
N THR A 808 42.60 -7.60 5.76
CA THR A 808 43.70 -7.93 6.66
C THR A 808 43.70 -6.98 7.86
N SER A 809 42.82 -7.22 8.84
CA SER A 809 42.84 -6.49 10.11
C SER A 809 44.05 -6.94 10.95
N VAL A 810 44.85 -5.96 11.37
CA VAL A 810 46.07 -6.18 12.15
C VAL A 810 45.73 -6.01 13.62
N LEU A 811 45.70 -7.13 14.35
CA LEU A 811 45.53 -7.15 15.79
C LEU A 811 46.77 -6.56 16.46
N THR A 812 46.61 -5.72 17.49
CA THR A 812 47.74 -5.00 18.10
C THR A 812 47.69 -4.98 19.64
N VAL A 813 48.82 -5.33 20.27
CA VAL A 813 49.04 -5.22 21.72
C VAL A 813 50.35 -4.50 21.99
N VAL A 814 50.28 -3.45 22.82
CA VAL A 814 51.46 -2.69 23.26
C VAL A 814 51.99 -3.28 24.56
N VAL A 815 53.30 -3.49 24.65
CA VAL A 815 53.97 -3.98 25.86
C VAL A 815 55.02 -2.95 26.26
N GLU A 816 54.93 -2.48 27.50
CA GLU A 816 55.87 -1.54 28.11
C GLU A 816 56.61 -2.23 29.26
N VAL A 817 57.93 -2.04 29.35
CA VAL A 817 58.79 -2.81 30.26
C VAL A 817 59.57 -1.87 31.18
N LYS A 818 59.59 -2.18 32.48
CA LYS A 818 60.37 -1.45 33.48
C LYS A 818 61.14 -2.37 34.41
N GLY A 819 62.27 -1.91 34.90
CA GLY A 819 63.00 -2.54 35.99
C GLY A 819 62.42 -2.12 37.33
N CYS A 820 62.44 -3.01 38.32
CA CYS A 820 61.96 -2.67 39.68
C CYS A 820 62.73 -1.48 40.31
N TRP A 821 63.93 -1.14 39.81
CA TRP A 821 64.72 0.01 40.27
C TRP A 821 64.36 1.35 39.62
N ASN A 822 63.44 1.36 38.64
CA ASN A 822 63.10 2.58 37.92
C ASN A 822 62.32 3.53 38.86
N PRO A 823 62.79 4.78 39.07
CA PRO A 823 62.11 5.75 39.93
C PRO A 823 60.64 5.99 39.55
N SER A 824 60.30 5.85 38.27
CA SER A 824 58.96 6.11 37.73
C SER A 824 58.12 4.86 37.48
N VAL A 825 58.52 3.71 38.04
CA VAL A 825 57.82 2.42 37.84
C VAL A 825 56.32 2.45 38.23
N CYS A 826 55.93 3.30 39.17
CA CYS A 826 54.53 3.45 39.60
C CYS A 826 53.73 4.40 38.71
N GLU A 827 54.38 5.32 37.99
CA GLU A 827 53.73 6.33 37.16
C GLU A 827 53.69 5.93 35.67
N ASP A 828 54.70 5.20 35.20
CA ASP A 828 54.91 4.91 33.76
C ASP A 828 53.82 4.02 33.16
N VAL A 829 53.07 3.26 33.97
CA VAL A 829 51.87 2.55 33.49
C VAL A 829 50.79 3.50 32.94
N GLU A 830 50.67 4.70 33.52
CA GLU A 830 49.71 5.71 33.08
C GLU A 830 50.37 6.69 32.10
N GLU A 831 51.56 7.20 32.43
CA GLU A 831 52.24 8.23 31.63
C GLU A 831 52.81 7.70 30.31
N GLN A 832 53.43 6.52 30.31
CA GLN A 832 54.04 5.94 29.11
C GLN A 832 53.08 5.00 28.40
N LEU A 833 52.63 3.92 29.05
CA LEU A 833 51.79 2.92 28.36
C LEU A 833 50.45 3.50 27.88
N VAL A 834 49.71 4.23 28.72
CA VAL A 834 48.38 4.74 28.36
C VAL A 834 48.43 6.05 27.58
N LYS A 835 48.99 7.10 28.20
CA LYS A 835 48.93 8.46 27.65
C LYS A 835 49.83 8.67 26.43
N GLN A 836 50.98 7.99 26.39
CA GLN A 836 51.92 8.14 25.27
C GLN A 836 51.62 7.15 24.14
N TYR A 837 51.16 5.93 24.41
CA TYR A 837 50.97 4.91 23.36
C TYR A 837 49.52 4.52 23.06
N LEU A 838 48.69 4.25 24.06
CA LEU A 838 47.35 3.70 23.79
C LEU A 838 46.37 4.77 23.28
N LEU A 839 46.19 5.87 24.03
CA LEU A 839 45.21 6.90 23.70
C LEU A 839 45.51 7.65 22.38
N PRO A 840 46.75 8.10 22.09
CA PRO A 840 47.03 8.86 20.87
C PRO A 840 46.87 8.06 19.58
N HIS A 841 46.96 6.73 19.66
CA HIS A 841 46.92 5.82 18.52
C HIS A 841 45.64 4.98 18.45
N GLU A 842 44.63 5.32 19.26
CA GLU A 842 43.34 4.61 19.35
C GLU A 842 43.50 3.10 19.65
N LEU A 843 44.58 2.71 20.32
CA LEU A 843 44.86 1.34 20.72
C LEU A 843 44.22 1.03 22.08
N LYS A 844 43.70 -0.18 22.24
CA LYS A 844 42.88 -0.56 23.41
C LYS A 844 43.56 -1.48 24.42
N TYR A 845 44.61 -2.22 24.03
CA TYR A 845 45.17 -3.31 24.84
C TYR A 845 46.65 -3.09 25.13
N GLY A 846 47.01 -3.04 26.41
CA GLY A 846 48.39 -2.80 26.87
C GLY A 846 48.83 -3.72 28.01
N ILE A 847 50.08 -4.19 27.98
CA ILE A 847 50.68 -5.00 29.05
C ILE A 847 51.86 -4.23 29.64
N TYR A 848 51.82 -4.00 30.95
CA TYR A 848 52.89 -3.36 31.71
C TYR A 848 53.69 -4.42 32.46
N ILE A 849 54.96 -4.57 32.09
CA ILE A 849 55.85 -5.59 32.63
C ILE A 849 56.87 -4.94 33.56
N VAL A 850 57.00 -5.46 34.77
CA VAL A 850 58.06 -5.08 35.70
C VAL A 850 59.00 -6.26 35.97
N GLY A 851 60.26 -6.14 35.55
CA GLY A 851 61.28 -7.11 35.88
C GLY A 851 61.73 -6.97 37.34
N TRP A 852 61.60 -8.04 38.13
CA TRP A 852 61.97 -8.06 39.55
C TRP A 852 63.34 -8.71 39.76
N PHE A 853 64.33 -7.93 40.22
CA PHE A 853 65.73 -8.36 40.32
C PHE A 853 66.27 -8.43 41.75
N VAL A 854 65.49 -8.00 42.75
CA VAL A 854 65.95 -7.94 44.15
C VAL A 854 66.26 -9.34 44.68
N CYS A 855 67.54 -9.60 44.95
CA CYS A 855 68.07 -10.87 45.46
C CYS A 855 69.44 -10.68 46.14
N ASP A 856 69.90 -11.70 46.89
CA ASP A 856 71.08 -11.63 47.76
C ASP A 856 72.40 -11.32 47.03
N VAL A 857 72.50 -11.67 45.75
CA VAL A 857 73.73 -11.43 44.96
C VAL A 857 73.86 -9.97 44.50
N TRP A 858 72.77 -9.18 44.58
CA TRP A 858 72.77 -7.76 44.25
C TRP A 858 72.94 -6.91 45.51
N HIS A 859 74.19 -6.76 45.96
CA HIS A 859 74.54 -6.16 47.26
C HIS A 859 74.06 -4.72 47.50
N ALA A 860 73.73 -3.97 46.44
CA ALA A 860 73.17 -2.62 46.51
C ALA A 860 71.85 -2.56 45.72
N ALA A 861 70.95 -3.49 46.01
CA ALA A 861 69.66 -3.59 45.34
C ALA A 861 68.86 -2.29 45.47
N ARG A 862 68.31 -1.85 44.34
CA ARG A 862 67.40 -0.71 44.24
C ARG A 862 66.02 -1.24 43.88
N ASN A 863 65.02 -0.75 44.59
CA ASN A 863 63.62 -1.04 44.32
C ASN A 863 62.81 0.23 44.58
N SER A 864 62.01 0.60 43.61
CA SER A 864 61.10 1.76 43.64
C SER A 864 59.64 1.34 43.82
N LEU A 865 59.36 0.04 43.80
CA LEU A 865 58.10 -0.54 44.27
C LEU A 865 58.06 -0.57 45.80
N THR A 866 56.85 -0.59 46.37
CA THR A 866 56.64 -0.72 47.83
C THR A 866 56.79 -2.15 48.34
N SER A 867 56.70 -3.13 47.43
CA SER A 867 56.85 -4.55 47.71
C SER A 867 58.27 -4.95 48.12
N ASP A 868 58.39 -5.97 48.98
CA ASP A 868 59.67 -6.54 49.46
C ASP A 868 59.97 -7.93 48.88
N SER A 869 59.00 -8.53 48.19
CA SER A 869 59.07 -9.87 47.61
C SER A 869 58.42 -9.89 46.24
N ILE A 870 58.79 -10.88 45.41
CA ILE A 870 58.21 -11.06 44.07
C ILE A 870 56.69 -11.26 44.11
N ASP A 871 56.18 -11.98 45.12
CA ASP A 871 54.74 -12.24 45.21
C ASP A 871 53.97 -10.96 45.58
N ALA A 872 54.50 -10.14 46.50
CA ALA A 872 53.96 -8.81 46.77
C ALA A 872 54.05 -7.89 45.53
N ALA A 873 55.16 -7.93 44.80
CA ALA A 873 55.37 -7.13 43.60
C ALA A 873 54.36 -7.47 42.49
N ARG A 874 53.98 -8.74 42.36
CA ARG A 874 52.94 -9.17 41.42
C ARG A 874 51.59 -8.56 41.76
N ASP A 875 51.22 -8.52 43.03
CA ASP A 875 49.97 -7.93 43.47
C ASP A 875 49.98 -6.41 43.30
N GLU A 876 51.09 -5.75 43.64
CA GLU A 876 51.27 -4.31 43.45
C GLU A 876 51.17 -3.89 41.98
N VAL A 877 51.91 -4.56 41.09
CA VAL A 877 51.90 -4.23 39.64
C VAL A 877 50.54 -4.53 39.01
N ARG A 878 49.85 -5.59 39.44
CA ARG A 878 48.47 -5.87 39.01
C ARG A 878 47.49 -4.79 39.49
N ALA A 879 47.66 -4.31 40.72
CA ALA A 879 46.84 -3.23 41.27
C ALA A 879 47.06 -1.91 40.52
N LEU A 880 48.30 -1.57 40.18
CA LEU A 880 48.65 -0.38 39.38
C LEU A 880 47.94 -0.38 38.02
N ALA A 881 47.99 -1.51 37.29
CA ALA A 881 47.31 -1.65 36.00
C ALA A 881 45.78 -1.56 36.15
N THR A 882 45.22 -2.19 37.18
CA THR A 882 43.76 -2.18 37.44
C THR A 882 43.27 -0.77 37.78
N GLN A 883 43.99 -0.06 38.65
CA GLN A 883 43.66 1.31 39.03
C GLN A 883 43.74 2.25 37.82
N THR A 884 44.77 2.10 37.00
CA THR A 884 44.97 2.92 35.79
C THR A 884 43.88 2.65 34.75
N ALA A 885 43.51 1.39 34.51
CA ALA A 885 42.40 1.05 33.62
C ALA A 885 41.06 1.65 34.11
N GLY A 886 40.85 1.72 35.42
CA GLY A 886 39.67 2.36 36.01
C GLY A 886 39.59 3.88 35.76
N LYS A 887 40.73 4.56 35.55
CA LYS A 887 40.77 6.00 35.23
C LYS A 887 40.52 6.29 33.74
N HIS A 888 40.74 5.32 32.85
CA HIS A 888 40.72 5.49 31.40
C HIS A 888 39.73 4.51 30.74
N PRO A 889 38.42 4.84 30.69
CA PRO A 889 37.41 3.97 30.10
C PRO A 889 37.70 3.70 28.61
N GLY A 890 37.72 2.42 28.23
CA GLY A 890 38.00 2.00 26.85
C GLY A 890 39.38 1.38 26.63
N VAL A 891 40.24 1.40 27.65
CA VAL A 891 41.55 0.72 27.64
C VAL A 891 41.53 -0.49 28.57
N LYS A 892 42.15 -1.60 28.16
CA LYS A 892 42.34 -2.82 28.96
C LYS A 892 43.83 -3.04 29.21
N LEU A 893 44.20 -3.13 30.50
CA LEU A 893 45.58 -3.25 30.94
C LEU A 893 45.81 -4.53 31.73
N ALA A 894 47.01 -5.11 31.62
CA ALA A 894 47.51 -6.13 32.54
C ALA A 894 48.87 -5.72 33.11
N GLY A 895 49.02 -5.85 34.42
CA GLY A 895 50.29 -5.68 35.11
C GLY A 895 50.93 -7.04 35.39
N VAL A 896 52.19 -7.23 34.97
CA VAL A 896 52.94 -8.48 35.12
C VAL A 896 54.29 -8.21 35.76
N ALA A 897 54.53 -8.74 36.97
CA ALA A 897 55.87 -8.75 37.55
C ALA A 897 56.57 -10.09 37.26
N LEU A 898 57.71 -10.03 36.54
CA LEU A 898 58.50 -11.19 36.12
C LEU A 898 59.66 -11.45 37.09
N ASP A 899 59.80 -12.69 37.59
CA ASP A 899 60.93 -13.10 38.41
C ASP A 899 62.24 -13.10 37.59
N CYS A 900 63.09 -12.10 37.80
CA CYS A 900 64.38 -11.94 37.13
C CYS A 900 65.57 -12.12 38.10
N ARG A 901 65.33 -12.73 39.27
CA ARG A 901 66.36 -12.94 40.29
C ARG A 901 67.41 -13.95 39.84
N TYR A 902 68.67 -13.63 40.08
CA TYR A 902 69.77 -14.58 39.91
C TYR A 902 69.71 -15.62 41.05
N ARG A 903 69.90 -16.91 40.72
CA ARG A 903 69.80 -18.03 41.67
C ARG A 903 71.10 -18.80 41.79
#